data_AF-A0A9W9LCQ6-F1
#
_entry.id   AF-A0A9W9LCQ6-F1
#
_cell.length_a   1.000
_cell.length_b   1.000
_cell.length_c   1.000
_cell.angle_alpha   90.00
_cell.angle_beta   90.00
_cell.angle_gamma   90.00
#
_symmetry.space_group_name_H-M   'P 1'
#
loop_
_entity.id
_entity.type
_entity.pdbx_description
1 polymer ?
#
loop_
_entity_poly.entity_id
_entity_poly.type
_entity_poly.pdbx_seq_one_letter_code
_entity_poly.pdbx_strand_id
1 'polypeptide(L)'
;MRKTIWALLGLGVVPQALAADTLSTNGFSLCMTDSDIEVQDLDVTYSRSSKEVVFDVAGTNSKEQNVTASLTVTAYGNQIYSKEFDPCGNEVHVAELCPVPLGHFAARGNITVPDEYASQIPSIAFNIPDLDGQAKLTLTSNGKNVACVESDLSNGKTASLKAVSWASAGIAAGALALSGLSALGSAGSTGASSSSPGVGDVMGWFGSMATNGMLSVSHPTVYKSFTKNFAWSTGLIPWASMQNSIDDFRKATGGNTTQNSYIYLSGLSTASSSNGTSSKRSLDMMYRLLARSSSSGSNSSSTSSTTNCGDLSVSSIKCYGEEMMIPSANIFMTVLLVFAIVVAIVVVGILLLKVILEIWAMYGNFPKKLSEFRKDYWGIMARTITNMILMLYSIWVLYCVYQLRNGDSWAAKMLAAITLAVFTAVLAFFAWRIIYMARKYKKIEGDTTGLYENKETWRKYSLFYDAYKKGVWWLFVPVIVYALAKGCIIAGAEGHGMVQTTGQLVVECCMLLLLLWNRPYATKSSMGINFTIQIVRVLSVACVLVFVEELGLSQTTKTVTGIVLIVVQSTLTGVLAILIAVNAIIFCIRENPHTKKQREAENSNKDLDDLTPLDARESLLIEHPPKRDFAEMSKFNFTGPYEPYQDHPRHRPDSTGGNDRLVYADYGVAHGRSSSQESGHYDHRRSLSLEGRKPTTPGFGMAY
;
A
#
# COMPACT_ATOMS: atom_id res chain seq x y z
N MET A 1 -27.11 -6.34 5.21
CA MET A 1 -26.34 -5.98 4.01
C MET A 1 -26.73 -4.63 3.39
N ARG A 2 -28.01 -4.22 3.32
CA ARG A 2 -28.38 -2.89 2.78
C ARG A 2 -27.97 -1.69 3.66
N LYS A 3 -27.99 -1.80 4.99
CA LYS A 3 -27.65 -0.68 5.89
C LYS A 3 -26.16 -0.30 5.95
N THR A 4 -25.26 -1.23 5.62
CA THR A 4 -23.81 -0.99 5.58
C THR A 4 -23.35 -0.28 4.30
N ILE A 5 -24.12 -0.38 3.22
CA ILE A 5 -23.85 0.31 1.95
C ILE A 5 -24.14 1.81 2.07
N TRP A 6 -25.19 2.19 2.82
CA TRP A 6 -25.53 3.60 3.06
C TRP A 6 -24.57 4.29 4.04
N ALA A 7 -23.92 3.55 4.95
CA ALA A 7 -22.93 4.12 5.86
C ALA A 7 -21.59 4.46 5.18
N LEU A 8 -21.25 3.78 4.09
CA LEU A 8 -20.02 4.05 3.31
C LEU A 8 -20.13 5.28 2.39
N LEU A 9 -21.34 5.73 2.08
CA LEU A 9 -21.60 6.94 1.29
C LEU A 9 -21.61 8.22 2.15
N GLY A 10 -21.67 8.12 3.48
CA GLY A 10 -21.86 9.28 4.37
C GLY A 10 -20.59 9.96 4.90
N LEU A 11 -19.39 9.41 4.63
CA LEU A 11 -18.12 9.92 5.20
C LEU A 11 -17.32 10.83 4.24
N GLY A 12 -17.90 11.20 3.10
CA GLY A 12 -17.32 12.15 2.15
C GLY A 12 -17.74 13.59 2.42
N VAL A 13 -17.65 14.10 3.65
CA VAL A 13 -17.70 15.55 3.86
C VAL A 13 -16.32 16.10 3.52
N VAL A 14 -16.07 16.27 2.22
CA VAL A 14 -14.97 17.09 1.74
C VAL A 14 -15.32 18.53 2.13
N PRO A 15 -14.48 19.26 2.89
CA PRO A 15 -14.67 20.68 3.01
C PRO A 15 -14.61 21.25 1.59
N GLN A 16 -15.74 21.73 1.10
CA GLN A 16 -15.77 22.57 -0.08
C GLN A 16 -15.07 23.87 0.33
N ALA A 17 -13.74 23.88 0.19
CA ALA A 17 -13.01 25.12 0.12
C ALA A 17 -13.69 25.91 -1.01
N LEU A 18 -14.17 27.11 -0.69
CA LEU A 18 -14.60 28.12 -1.65
C LEU A 18 -13.50 28.23 -2.71
N ALA A 19 -13.68 27.54 -3.82
CA ALA A 19 -12.69 27.48 -4.87
C ALA A 19 -12.86 28.72 -5.74
N ALA A 20 -11.77 29.47 -5.92
CA ALA A 20 -11.69 30.45 -6.99
C ALA A 20 -11.85 29.70 -8.32
N ASP A 21 -12.84 30.07 -9.14
CA ASP A 21 -13.04 29.55 -10.49
C ASP A 21 -12.04 30.21 -11.45
N THR A 22 -10.74 30.00 -11.21
CA THR A 22 -9.65 30.62 -11.98
C THR A 22 -8.76 29.57 -12.60
N LEU A 23 -8.32 29.81 -13.83
CA LEU A 23 -7.28 29.04 -14.54
C LEU A 23 -6.07 29.95 -14.72
N SER A 24 -4.91 29.53 -14.22
CA SER A 24 -3.64 30.25 -14.36
C SER A 24 -2.63 29.43 -15.15
N THR A 25 -1.69 30.08 -15.82
CA THR A 25 -0.51 29.43 -16.39
C THR A 25 0.42 28.95 -15.27
N ASN A 26 1.11 27.83 -15.50
CA ASN A 26 2.08 27.25 -14.56
C ASN A 26 3.42 27.01 -15.26
N GLY A 27 4.21 28.08 -15.35
CA GLY A 27 5.46 28.10 -16.13
C GLY A 27 5.21 28.08 -17.64
N PHE A 28 6.28 28.17 -18.43
CA PHE A 28 6.20 28.13 -19.88
C PHE A 28 7.43 27.42 -20.49
N SER A 29 7.25 26.88 -21.68
CA SER A 29 8.29 26.32 -22.53
C SER A 29 8.25 27.00 -23.91
N LEU A 30 9.44 27.19 -24.50
CA LEU A 30 9.56 27.72 -25.85
C LEU A 30 9.49 26.53 -26.83
N CYS A 31 8.50 26.53 -27.71
CA CYS A 31 8.34 25.46 -28.71
C CYS A 31 9.20 25.67 -29.98
N MET A 32 10.00 26.75 -30.02
CA MET A 32 10.98 27.02 -31.08
C MET A 32 12.30 27.52 -30.48
N THR A 33 13.42 27.11 -31.07
CA THR A 33 14.78 27.47 -30.63
C THR A 33 15.33 28.74 -31.29
N ASP A 34 14.85 29.08 -32.50
CA ASP A 34 15.26 30.27 -33.26
C ASP A 34 14.06 31.24 -33.40
N SER A 35 13.73 31.96 -32.32
CA SER A 35 12.65 32.95 -32.32
C SER A 35 13.19 34.39 -32.37
N ASP A 36 12.56 35.24 -33.18
CA ASP A 36 12.91 36.68 -33.24
C ASP A 36 12.47 37.41 -31.95
N ILE A 37 11.49 36.83 -31.26
CA ILE A 37 10.96 37.26 -29.96
C ILE A 37 11.22 36.16 -28.92
N GLU A 38 11.83 36.50 -27.81
CA GLU A 38 12.11 35.62 -26.68
C GLU A 38 11.27 36.06 -25.48
N VAL A 39 10.40 35.16 -24.98
CA VAL A 39 9.53 35.43 -23.83
C VAL A 39 10.27 35.09 -22.55
N GLN A 40 10.33 36.04 -21.63
CA GLN A 40 11.03 35.92 -20.34
C GLN A 40 10.05 35.74 -19.18
N ASP A 41 8.86 36.33 -19.26
CA ASP A 41 7.80 36.20 -18.27
C ASP A 41 6.46 36.02 -18.98
N LEU A 42 5.64 35.10 -18.47
CA LEU A 42 4.31 34.78 -19.00
C LEU A 42 3.40 34.34 -17.86
N ASP A 43 2.60 35.26 -17.35
CA ASP A 43 1.53 35.00 -16.40
C ASP A 43 0.19 35.35 -17.04
N VAL A 44 -0.68 34.36 -17.19
CA VAL A 44 -2.02 34.53 -17.75
C VAL A 44 -3.01 33.84 -16.82
N THR A 45 -3.95 34.62 -16.28
CA THR A 45 -4.99 34.15 -15.38
C THR A 45 -6.36 34.46 -15.95
N TYR A 46 -7.16 33.43 -16.22
CA TYR A 46 -8.57 33.53 -16.57
C TYR A 46 -9.46 33.31 -15.34
N SER A 47 -10.42 34.21 -15.12
CA SER A 47 -11.44 34.06 -14.08
C SER A 47 -12.81 33.83 -14.71
N ARG A 48 -13.47 32.72 -14.35
CA ARG A 48 -14.79 32.37 -14.88
C ARG A 48 -15.89 33.32 -14.39
N SER A 49 -15.76 33.87 -13.19
CA SER A 49 -16.78 34.72 -12.57
C SER A 49 -16.84 36.11 -13.19
N SER A 50 -15.68 36.70 -13.48
CA SER A 50 -15.57 37.99 -14.17
C SER A 50 -15.49 37.85 -15.69
N LYS A 51 -15.21 36.64 -16.21
CA LYS A 51 -14.94 36.37 -17.64
C LYS A 51 -13.78 37.20 -18.18
N GLU A 52 -12.84 37.57 -17.31
CA GLU A 52 -11.66 38.35 -17.64
C GLU A 52 -10.41 37.47 -17.66
N VAL A 53 -9.58 37.68 -18.68
CA VAL A 53 -8.20 37.20 -18.75
C VAL A 53 -7.30 38.35 -18.34
N VAL A 54 -6.58 38.19 -17.24
CA VAL A 54 -5.50 39.09 -16.82
C VAL A 54 -4.20 38.50 -17.33
N PHE A 55 -3.39 39.30 -18.02
CA PHE A 55 -2.09 38.87 -18.54
C PHE A 55 -0.98 39.83 -18.10
N ASP A 56 0.18 39.26 -17.81
CA ASP A 56 1.46 39.93 -17.58
C ASP A 56 2.51 39.19 -18.42
N VAL A 57 3.03 39.85 -19.45
CA VAL A 57 3.98 39.25 -20.39
C VAL A 57 5.19 40.16 -20.52
N ALA A 58 6.39 39.60 -20.42
CA ALA A 58 7.63 40.32 -20.67
C ALA A 58 8.57 39.51 -21.55
N GLY A 59 9.37 40.19 -22.36
CA GLY A 59 10.29 39.54 -23.28
C GLY A 59 11.26 40.49 -23.94
N THR A 60 12.04 39.93 -24.86
CA THR A 60 12.97 40.66 -25.73
C THR A 60 12.66 40.38 -27.18
N ASN A 61 12.75 41.41 -28.01
CA ASN A 61 12.52 41.31 -29.44
C ASN A 61 13.72 41.87 -30.21
N SER A 62 14.14 41.14 -31.24
CA SER A 62 15.30 41.49 -32.06
C SER A 62 15.00 42.54 -33.14
N LYS A 63 13.74 42.66 -33.59
CA LYS A 63 13.30 43.57 -34.67
C LYS A 63 11.89 44.07 -34.44
N GLU A 64 11.67 45.36 -34.66
CA GLU A 64 10.32 45.94 -34.62
C GLU A 64 9.45 45.36 -35.74
N GLN A 65 8.35 44.70 -35.38
CA GLN A 65 7.47 44.03 -36.35
C GLN A 65 6.04 43.90 -35.82
N ASN A 66 5.07 43.92 -36.74
CA ASN A 66 3.68 43.56 -36.43
C ASN A 66 3.56 42.04 -36.40
N VAL A 67 2.84 41.53 -35.41
CA VAL A 67 2.65 40.10 -35.18
C VAL A 67 1.17 39.77 -35.13
N THR A 68 0.80 38.62 -35.66
CA THR A 68 -0.53 38.02 -35.47
C THR A 68 -0.40 36.85 -34.50
N ALA A 69 -1.22 36.85 -33.46
CA ALA A 69 -1.18 35.86 -32.40
C ALA A 69 -2.24 34.78 -32.63
N SER A 70 -1.85 33.51 -32.53
CA SER A 70 -2.72 32.34 -32.55
C SER A 70 -2.69 31.68 -31.19
N LEU A 71 -3.81 31.77 -30.45
CA LEU A 71 -3.99 31.12 -29.15
C LEU A 71 -4.78 29.83 -29.35
N THR A 72 -4.12 28.72 -29.08
CA THR A 72 -4.71 27.38 -29.04
C THR A 72 -4.72 26.88 -27.60
N VAL A 73 -5.90 26.50 -27.09
CA VAL A 73 -6.02 25.83 -25.80
C VAL A 73 -6.41 24.39 -26.03
N THR A 74 -5.59 23.48 -25.52
CA THR A 74 -5.79 22.05 -25.52
C THR A 74 -6.12 21.61 -24.10
N ALA A 75 -7.16 20.81 -23.92
CA ALA A 75 -7.48 20.20 -22.64
C ALA A 75 -7.75 18.71 -22.84
N TYR A 76 -7.13 17.87 -22.02
CA TYR A 76 -7.23 16.41 -22.10
C TYR A 76 -6.98 15.89 -23.52
N GLY A 77 -5.91 16.37 -24.16
CA GLY A 77 -5.51 15.99 -25.52
C GLY A 77 -6.41 16.48 -26.65
N ASN A 78 -7.48 17.22 -26.35
CA ASN A 78 -8.39 17.77 -27.36
C ASN A 78 -8.23 19.28 -27.44
N GLN A 79 -8.12 19.82 -28.65
CA GLN A 79 -8.17 21.26 -28.87
C GLN A 79 -9.58 21.77 -28.57
N ILE A 80 -9.73 22.53 -27.49
CA ILE A 80 -11.02 23.06 -27.04
C ILE A 80 -11.25 24.49 -27.51
N TYR A 81 -10.18 25.22 -27.82
CA TYR A 81 -10.25 26.60 -28.29
C TYR A 81 -9.10 26.89 -29.24
N SER A 82 -9.40 27.63 -30.31
CA SER A 82 -8.42 28.13 -31.26
C SER A 82 -8.91 29.47 -31.80
N LYS A 83 -8.17 30.54 -31.55
CA LYS A 83 -8.47 31.85 -32.13
C LYS A 83 -7.20 32.56 -32.54
N GLU A 84 -7.24 33.14 -33.73
CA GLU A 84 -6.24 34.08 -34.21
C GLU A 84 -6.73 35.49 -33.97
N PHE A 85 -5.85 36.34 -33.44
CA PHE A 85 -6.14 37.74 -33.19
C PHE A 85 -4.90 38.60 -33.45
N ASP A 86 -5.15 39.82 -33.87
CA ASP A 86 -4.11 40.85 -34.01
C ASP A 86 -4.06 41.65 -32.68
N PRO A 87 -2.95 41.60 -31.91
CA PRO A 87 -2.79 42.39 -30.68
C PRO A 87 -2.85 43.91 -30.92
N CYS A 88 -2.75 44.35 -32.18
CA CYS A 88 -2.83 45.73 -32.61
C CYS A 88 -4.18 46.10 -33.24
N GLY A 89 -5.04 45.11 -33.43
CA GLY A 89 -6.37 45.28 -33.96
C GLY A 89 -7.35 45.88 -32.95
N ASN A 90 -8.60 46.02 -33.40
CA ASN A 90 -9.69 46.58 -32.60
C ASN A 90 -10.35 45.56 -31.64
N GLU A 91 -10.10 44.26 -31.81
CA GLU A 91 -10.71 43.19 -30.99
C GLU A 91 -9.97 42.95 -29.66
N VAL A 92 -8.64 42.91 -29.71
CA VAL A 92 -7.77 42.69 -28.56
C VAL A 92 -6.63 43.70 -28.68
N HIS A 93 -6.83 44.91 -28.15
CA HIS A 93 -5.87 46.00 -28.28
C HIS A 93 -4.93 46.05 -27.08
N VAL A 94 -3.64 45.75 -27.30
CA VAL A 94 -2.58 45.88 -26.30
C VAL A 94 -1.58 46.92 -26.79
N ALA A 95 -1.75 48.17 -26.35
CA ALA A 95 -0.97 49.32 -26.82
C ALA A 95 0.55 49.12 -26.68
N GLU A 96 0.98 48.36 -25.67
CA GLU A 96 2.40 48.09 -25.36
C GLU A 96 3.05 47.09 -26.33
N LEU A 97 2.26 46.37 -27.15
CA LEU A 97 2.75 45.36 -28.10
C LEU A 97 2.61 45.81 -29.56
N CYS A 98 2.34 47.11 -29.83
CA CYS A 98 1.87 47.56 -31.14
C CYS A 98 2.55 48.81 -31.71
N PRO A 99 3.56 48.65 -32.59
CA PRO A 99 4.24 47.40 -32.95
C PRO A 99 5.08 46.85 -31.78
N VAL A 100 5.44 45.55 -31.82
CA VAL A 100 6.31 44.98 -30.76
C VAL A 100 7.66 45.69 -30.85
N PRO A 101 8.09 46.43 -29.82
CA PRO A 101 9.26 47.29 -29.92
C PRO A 101 10.54 46.47 -30.02
N LEU A 102 11.60 47.06 -30.58
CA LEU A 102 12.94 46.47 -30.56
C LEU A 102 13.53 46.57 -29.13
N GLY A 103 14.11 45.48 -28.63
CA GLY A 103 14.66 45.39 -27.28
C GLY A 103 13.68 44.77 -26.28
N HIS A 104 13.72 45.23 -25.03
CA HIS A 104 12.84 44.70 -23.97
C HIS A 104 11.44 45.28 -24.07
N PHE A 105 10.43 44.42 -23.92
CA PHE A 105 9.02 44.82 -23.80
C PHE A 105 8.39 44.18 -22.57
N ALA A 106 7.40 44.85 -22.00
CA ALA A 106 6.53 44.33 -20.95
C ALA A 106 5.12 44.84 -21.22
N ALA A 107 4.15 43.95 -21.13
CA ALA A 107 2.75 44.24 -21.42
C ALA A 107 1.85 43.70 -20.31
N ARG A 108 0.98 44.56 -19.77
CA ARG A 108 0.02 44.19 -18.73
C ARG A 108 -1.37 44.68 -19.06
N GLY A 109 -2.36 43.80 -18.93
CA GLY A 109 -3.75 44.19 -19.17
C GLY A 109 -4.76 43.15 -18.76
N ASN A 110 -6.03 43.50 -18.95
CA ASN A 110 -7.15 42.59 -18.85
C ASN A 110 -8.00 42.61 -20.12
N ILE A 111 -8.46 41.43 -20.54
CA ILE A 111 -9.30 41.24 -21.72
C ILE A 111 -10.56 40.50 -21.29
N THR A 112 -11.72 41.04 -21.63
CA THR A 112 -13.00 40.37 -21.42
C THR A 112 -13.24 39.34 -22.51
N VAL A 113 -13.52 38.10 -22.12
CA VAL A 113 -13.81 36.99 -23.05
C VAL A 113 -15.31 36.95 -23.34
N PRO A 114 -15.73 37.02 -24.62
CA PRO A 114 -17.14 36.91 -24.98
C PRO A 114 -17.79 35.60 -24.52
N ASP A 115 -19.09 35.65 -24.21
CA ASP A 115 -19.86 34.52 -23.68
C ASP A 115 -19.88 33.29 -24.59
N GLU A 116 -19.78 33.51 -25.89
CA GLU A 116 -19.69 32.47 -26.91
C GLU A 116 -18.47 31.55 -26.72
N TYR A 117 -17.36 32.11 -26.21
CA TYR A 117 -16.12 31.36 -25.97
C TYR A 117 -16.02 30.89 -24.51
N ALA A 118 -16.48 31.71 -23.55
CA ALA A 118 -16.48 31.34 -22.14
C ALA A 118 -17.36 30.11 -21.85
N SER A 119 -18.43 29.90 -22.62
CA SER A 119 -19.32 28.75 -22.49
C SER A 119 -18.77 27.43 -23.06
N GLN A 120 -17.74 27.48 -23.92
CA GLN A 120 -17.10 26.29 -24.49
C GLN A 120 -16.10 25.63 -23.52
N ILE A 121 -15.63 26.37 -22.51
CA ILE A 121 -14.73 25.84 -21.48
C ILE A 121 -15.55 24.95 -20.54
N PRO A 122 -15.30 23.63 -20.49
CA PRO A 122 -16.09 22.73 -19.67
C PRO A 122 -15.90 23.07 -18.19
N SER A 123 -16.99 23.05 -17.42
CA SER A 123 -16.96 23.29 -15.96
C SER A 123 -16.05 22.32 -15.20
N ILE A 124 -15.66 21.22 -15.85
CA ILE A 124 -14.78 20.20 -15.30
C ILE A 124 -13.33 20.71 -15.14
N ALA A 125 -12.89 21.65 -15.99
CA ALA A 125 -11.55 22.24 -15.95
C ALA A 125 -11.29 23.01 -14.63
N PHE A 126 -12.34 23.59 -14.05
CA PHE A 126 -12.25 24.33 -12.78
C PHE A 126 -12.36 23.43 -11.55
N ASN A 127 -12.80 22.18 -11.72
CA ASN A 127 -13.13 21.29 -10.60
C ASN A 127 -12.18 20.11 -10.42
N ILE A 128 -11.66 19.54 -11.50
CA ILE A 128 -10.72 18.41 -11.44
C ILE A 128 -9.34 18.92 -11.00
N PRO A 129 -8.76 18.41 -9.91
CA PRO A 129 -7.39 18.77 -9.50
C PRO A 129 -6.35 18.29 -10.52
N ASP A 130 -5.22 18.98 -10.60
CA ASP A 130 -4.13 18.71 -11.56
C ASP A 130 -4.65 18.60 -12.99
N LEU A 131 -5.31 19.66 -13.46
CA LEU A 131 -5.83 19.76 -14.82
C LEU A 131 -4.75 19.43 -15.86
N ASP A 132 -5.09 18.56 -16.80
CA ASP A 132 -4.26 18.26 -17.97
C ASP A 132 -4.68 19.20 -19.11
N GLY A 133 -4.18 20.43 -19.07
CA GLY A 133 -4.49 21.47 -20.05
C GLY A 133 -3.23 22.24 -20.44
N GLN A 134 -3.14 22.63 -21.70
CA GLN A 134 -2.02 23.34 -22.29
C GLN A 134 -2.54 24.51 -23.12
N ALA A 135 -1.96 25.69 -22.92
CA ALA A 135 -2.17 26.85 -23.76
C ALA A 135 -0.93 27.06 -24.62
N LYS A 136 -1.13 27.09 -25.94
CA LYS A 136 -0.09 27.34 -26.93
C LYS A 136 -0.37 28.68 -27.63
N LEU A 137 0.57 29.60 -27.51
CA LEU A 137 0.57 30.89 -28.17
C LEU A 137 1.63 30.91 -29.27
N THR A 138 1.19 31.03 -30.52
CA THR A 138 2.08 31.16 -31.68
C THR A 138 1.99 32.56 -32.25
N LEU A 139 3.13 33.25 -32.38
CA LEU A 139 3.20 34.56 -33.00
C LEU A 139 3.74 34.42 -34.43
N THR A 140 3.06 35.05 -35.39
CA THR A 140 3.43 35.01 -36.80
C THR A 140 3.61 36.42 -37.35
N SER A 141 4.61 36.63 -38.19
CA SER A 141 4.83 37.90 -38.91
C SER A 141 5.13 37.59 -40.38
N ASN A 142 4.40 38.23 -41.30
CA ASN A 142 4.53 38.03 -42.75
C ASN A 142 4.54 36.54 -43.19
N GLY A 143 3.75 35.70 -42.51
CA GLY A 143 3.66 34.26 -42.80
C GLY A 143 4.77 33.38 -42.21
N LYS A 144 5.71 33.94 -41.44
CA LYS A 144 6.75 33.20 -40.70
C LYS A 144 6.43 33.19 -39.21
N ASN A 145 6.60 32.04 -38.54
CA ASN A 145 6.50 31.94 -37.08
C ASN A 145 7.69 32.67 -36.45
N VAL A 146 7.42 33.68 -35.62
CA VAL A 146 8.43 34.52 -34.96
C VAL A 146 8.59 34.21 -33.47
N ALA A 147 7.57 33.60 -32.85
CA ALA A 147 7.63 33.07 -31.48
C ALA A 147 6.65 31.93 -31.29
N CYS A 148 6.96 31.01 -30.39
CA CYS A 148 6.09 29.91 -30.02
C CYS A 148 6.29 29.64 -28.52
N VAL A 149 5.22 29.82 -27.74
CA VAL A 149 5.24 29.59 -26.29
C VAL A 149 4.12 28.64 -25.93
N GLU A 150 4.44 27.67 -25.09
CA GLU A 150 3.50 26.69 -24.57
C GLU A 150 3.53 26.72 -23.05
N SER A 151 2.36 26.62 -22.41
CA SER A 151 2.23 26.71 -20.97
C SER A 151 1.17 25.74 -20.46
N ASP A 152 1.47 25.03 -19.38
CA ASP A 152 0.50 24.18 -18.71
C ASP A 152 -0.50 25.04 -17.92
N LEU A 153 -1.77 24.68 -18.00
CA LEU A 153 -2.88 25.34 -17.31
C LEU A 153 -3.17 24.66 -15.98
N SER A 154 -3.30 25.46 -14.92
CA SER A 154 -3.61 25.00 -13.58
C SER A 154 -4.85 25.71 -13.03
N ASN A 155 -5.69 25.00 -12.30
CA ASN A 155 -6.80 25.57 -11.54
C ASN A 155 -6.47 25.77 -10.04
N GLY A 156 -5.18 25.68 -9.69
CA GLY A 156 -4.69 25.78 -8.30
C GLY A 156 -5.07 24.60 -7.39
N LYS A 157 -5.76 23.57 -7.90
CA LYS A 157 -6.12 22.36 -7.15
C LYS A 157 -5.16 21.23 -7.49
N THR A 158 -4.74 20.48 -6.48
CA THR A 158 -3.88 19.28 -6.66
C THR A 158 -4.39 18.10 -5.85
N ALA A 159 -4.25 16.90 -6.41
CA ALA A 159 -4.48 15.62 -5.76
C ALA A 159 -3.28 15.19 -4.91
N SER A 160 -2.12 15.86 -5.02
CA SER A 160 -0.95 15.63 -4.18
C SER A 160 -1.03 16.46 -2.90
N LEU A 161 -1.59 15.86 -1.84
CA LEU A 161 -1.85 16.53 -0.56
C LEU A 161 -1.01 15.90 0.56
N LYS A 162 -0.14 16.70 1.17
CA LYS A 162 0.68 16.27 2.33
C LYS A 162 -0.18 15.66 3.44
N ALA A 163 -1.39 16.17 3.67
CA ALA A 163 -2.33 15.64 4.66
C ALA A 163 -2.70 14.16 4.39
N VAL A 164 -2.84 13.75 3.13
CA VAL A 164 -3.14 12.37 2.75
C VAL A 164 -1.94 11.46 2.99
N SER A 165 -0.71 11.93 2.71
CA SER A 165 0.52 11.21 3.08
C SER A 165 0.63 10.96 4.58
N TRP A 166 0.38 11.99 5.41
CA TRP A 166 0.42 11.84 6.87
C TRP A 166 -0.71 10.97 7.41
N ALA A 167 -1.93 11.10 6.87
CA ALA A 167 -3.06 10.27 7.26
C ALA A 167 -2.82 8.79 6.93
N SER A 168 -2.32 8.49 5.72
CA SER A 168 -1.98 7.11 5.32
C SER A 168 -0.83 6.54 6.16
N ALA A 169 0.21 7.32 6.45
CA ALA A 169 1.28 6.92 7.37
C ALA A 169 0.73 6.65 8.79
N GLY A 170 -0.21 7.46 9.27
CA GLY A 170 -0.91 7.25 10.55
C GLY A 170 -1.72 5.96 10.58
N ILE A 171 -2.42 5.61 9.49
CA ILE A 171 -3.17 4.35 9.37
C ILE A 171 -2.21 3.15 9.45
N ALA A 172 -1.06 3.21 8.75
CA ALA A 172 -0.05 2.14 8.81
C ALA A 172 0.60 2.02 10.20
N ALA A 173 0.89 3.14 10.86
CA ALA A 173 1.38 3.16 12.24
C ALA A 173 0.35 2.58 13.22
N GLY A 174 -0.94 2.89 13.04
CA GLY A 174 -2.03 2.29 13.81
C GLY A 174 -2.12 0.77 13.62
N ALA A 175 -2.02 0.29 12.37
CA ALA A 175 -1.99 -1.15 12.07
C ALA A 175 -0.78 -1.85 12.70
N LEU A 176 0.40 -1.20 12.69
CA LEU A 176 1.60 -1.67 13.37
C LEU A 176 1.40 -1.80 14.88
N ALA A 177 0.85 -0.75 15.51
CA ALA A 177 0.58 -0.74 16.94
C ALA A 177 -0.38 -1.88 17.35
N LEU A 178 -1.48 -2.07 16.61
CA LEU A 178 -2.42 -3.17 16.86
C LEU A 178 -1.79 -4.55 16.66
N SER A 179 -0.95 -4.69 15.64
CA SER A 179 -0.20 -5.94 15.40
C SER A 179 0.79 -6.23 16.54
N GLY A 180 1.47 -5.20 17.05
CA GLY A 180 2.38 -5.30 18.20
C GLY A 180 1.66 -5.63 19.51
N LEU A 181 0.54 -4.99 19.80
CA LEU A 181 -0.28 -5.26 20.99
C LEU A 181 -0.83 -6.68 20.99
N SER A 182 -1.26 -7.18 19.82
CA SER A 182 -1.70 -8.56 19.64
C SER A 182 -0.56 -9.57 19.86
N ALA A 183 0.67 -9.20 19.47
CA ALA A 183 1.87 -10.00 19.73
C ALA A 183 2.19 -10.09 21.23
N LEU A 184 2.02 -9.01 22.00
CA LEU A 184 2.23 -9.01 23.46
C LEU A 184 1.21 -9.91 24.19
N GLY A 185 -0.04 -9.95 23.72
CA GLY A 185 -1.08 -10.82 24.28
C GLY A 185 -0.87 -12.31 24.03
N SER A 186 -0.17 -12.66 22.93
CA SER A 186 0.07 -14.02 22.45
C SER A 186 1.49 -14.55 22.75
N ALA A 187 2.11 -14.09 23.85
CA ALA A 187 3.46 -14.47 24.27
C ALA A 187 4.58 -14.10 23.26
N GLY A 188 4.47 -12.94 22.61
CA GLY A 188 5.50 -12.38 21.74
C GLY A 188 5.49 -12.93 20.32
N SER A 189 4.33 -13.37 19.81
CA SER A 189 4.19 -13.86 18.43
C SER A 189 3.79 -12.74 17.45
N THR A 190 4.68 -12.41 16.52
CA THR A 190 4.40 -11.45 15.44
C THR A 190 3.69 -12.19 14.30
N GLY A 191 2.36 -12.30 14.35
CA GLY A 191 1.60 -13.00 13.31
C GLY A 191 0.24 -13.57 13.69
N ALA A 192 -0.15 -13.51 14.97
CA ALA A 192 -1.44 -14.03 15.42
C ALA A 192 -2.59 -13.51 14.57
N SER A 193 -3.39 -14.43 14.02
CA SER A 193 -4.54 -14.11 13.18
C SER A 193 -5.54 -13.25 13.94
N SER A 194 -5.52 -11.94 13.68
CA SER A 194 -6.44 -10.97 14.28
C SER A 194 -7.67 -10.79 13.39
N SER A 195 -8.72 -10.18 13.93
CA SER A 195 -9.94 -9.88 13.18
C SER A 195 -9.84 -8.58 12.37
N SER A 196 -8.70 -7.89 12.39
CA SER A 196 -8.46 -6.61 11.70
C SER A 196 -7.35 -6.73 10.65
N PRO A 197 -7.28 -5.77 9.70
CA PRO A 197 -6.16 -5.69 8.77
C PRO A 197 -4.82 -5.63 9.52
N GLY A 198 -3.85 -6.42 9.09
CA GLY A 198 -2.48 -6.36 9.62
C GLY A 198 -1.67 -5.24 8.98
N VAL A 199 -0.50 -4.92 9.53
CA VAL A 199 0.43 -3.96 8.89
C VAL A 199 0.79 -4.38 7.46
N GLY A 200 0.96 -5.68 7.20
CA GLY A 200 1.32 -6.17 5.86
C GLY A 200 0.24 -5.92 4.82
N ASP A 201 -1.03 -6.01 5.23
CA ASP A 201 -2.17 -5.72 4.36
C ASP A 201 -2.17 -4.23 3.96
N VAL A 202 -1.97 -3.34 4.93
CA VAL A 202 -1.98 -1.88 4.75
C VAL A 202 -0.77 -1.41 3.95
N MET A 203 0.44 -1.82 4.35
CA MET A 203 1.68 -1.45 3.65
C MET A 203 1.71 -2.01 2.24
N GLY A 204 1.28 -3.25 2.05
CA GLY A 204 1.16 -3.83 0.71
C GLY A 204 0.09 -3.13 -0.13
N TRP A 205 -0.99 -2.63 0.48
CA TRP A 205 -2.04 -1.90 -0.23
C TRP A 205 -1.55 -0.52 -0.70
N PHE A 206 -0.94 0.28 0.19
CA PHE A 206 -0.34 1.56 -0.18
C PHE A 206 0.82 1.40 -1.16
N GLY A 207 1.67 0.40 -0.96
CA GLY A 207 2.74 0.07 -1.91
C GLY A 207 2.20 -0.29 -3.29
N SER A 208 1.03 -0.91 -3.38
CA SER A 208 0.37 -1.19 -4.66
C SER A 208 -0.13 0.08 -5.35
N MET A 209 -0.60 1.08 -4.61
CA MET A 209 -1.01 2.36 -5.21
C MET A 209 0.18 3.11 -5.79
N ALA A 210 1.27 3.21 -5.02
CA ALA A 210 2.49 3.86 -5.45
C ALA A 210 3.11 3.14 -6.66
N THR A 211 3.20 1.79 -6.62
CA THR A 211 3.77 1.01 -7.74
C THR A 211 2.91 1.06 -9.01
N ASN A 212 1.60 1.26 -8.91
CA ASN A 212 0.76 1.49 -10.09
C ASN A 212 1.13 2.81 -10.78
N GLY A 213 1.37 3.90 -10.02
CA GLY A 213 1.82 5.18 -10.59
C GLY A 213 3.25 5.14 -11.17
N MET A 214 4.03 4.12 -10.83
CA MET A 214 5.39 3.91 -11.32
C MET A 214 5.46 3.09 -12.62
N LEU A 215 4.34 2.56 -13.12
CA LEU A 215 4.28 1.82 -14.39
C LEU A 215 4.55 2.77 -15.57
N SER A 216 5.32 2.32 -16.56
CA SER A 216 5.70 3.02 -17.80
C SER A 216 4.53 3.16 -18.77
N VAL A 217 3.48 3.87 -18.36
CA VAL A 217 2.29 4.18 -19.15
C VAL A 217 1.96 5.67 -19.05
N SER A 218 1.17 6.19 -19.98
CA SER A 218 0.71 7.58 -19.96
C SER A 218 -0.46 7.76 -19.00
N HIS A 219 -0.12 7.83 -17.72
CA HIS A 219 -1.07 8.13 -16.66
C HIS A 219 -1.66 9.53 -16.83
N PRO A 220 -2.96 9.72 -16.57
CA PRO A 220 -3.51 11.07 -16.45
C PRO A 220 -2.86 11.78 -15.25
N THR A 221 -2.59 13.08 -15.39
CA THR A 221 -1.93 13.95 -14.40
C THR A 221 -2.54 13.83 -13.00
N VAL A 222 -3.88 13.80 -12.92
CA VAL A 222 -4.65 13.64 -11.68
C VAL A 222 -4.30 12.36 -10.94
N TYR A 223 -4.18 11.23 -11.65
CA TYR A 223 -3.85 9.94 -11.05
C TYR A 223 -2.38 9.89 -10.63
N LYS A 224 -1.49 10.44 -11.46
CA LYS A 224 -0.07 10.58 -11.16
C LYS A 224 0.13 11.36 -9.84
N SER A 225 -0.50 12.52 -9.71
CA SER A 225 -0.45 13.32 -8.48
C SER A 225 -1.10 12.63 -7.27
N PHE A 226 -2.19 11.87 -7.45
CA PHE A 226 -2.79 11.09 -6.36
C PHE A 226 -1.86 10.00 -5.83
N THR A 227 -1.19 9.25 -6.71
CA THR A 227 -0.31 8.14 -6.29
C THR A 227 0.91 8.61 -5.50
N LYS A 228 1.41 9.82 -5.75
CA LYS A 228 2.50 10.46 -4.98
C LYS A 228 2.25 10.50 -3.48
N ASN A 229 0.99 10.62 -3.05
CA ASN A 229 0.64 10.62 -1.63
C ASN A 229 1.10 9.35 -0.90
N PHE A 230 1.22 8.23 -1.61
CA PHE A 230 1.58 6.91 -1.10
C PHE A 230 3.04 6.54 -1.38
N ALA A 231 3.84 7.42 -1.99
CA ALA A 231 5.25 7.17 -2.32
C ALA A 231 6.12 6.80 -1.10
N TRP A 232 5.76 7.32 0.08
CA TRP A 232 6.44 6.96 1.34
C TRP A 232 6.37 5.45 1.64
N SER A 233 5.30 4.76 1.21
CA SER A 233 5.10 3.33 1.46
C SER A 233 6.07 2.45 0.66
N THR A 234 6.64 2.98 -0.43
CA THR A 234 7.71 2.34 -1.20
C THR A 234 9.09 2.87 -0.82
N GLY A 235 9.21 3.69 0.23
CA GLY A 235 10.49 4.22 0.71
C GLY A 235 10.99 5.46 -0.04
N LEU A 236 10.19 6.06 -0.93
CA LEU A 236 10.54 7.31 -1.61
C LEU A 236 10.18 8.50 -0.73
N ILE A 237 11.16 9.02 -0.01
CA ILE A 237 11.02 10.18 0.87
C ILE A 237 12.01 11.26 0.40
N PRO A 238 11.54 12.44 -0.06
CA PRO A 238 12.42 13.53 -0.45
C PRO A 238 13.06 14.15 0.78
N TRP A 239 14.33 13.87 1.00
CA TRP A 239 15.11 14.49 2.06
C TRP A 239 16.41 15.06 1.49
N ALA A 240 16.49 16.38 1.39
CA ALA A 240 17.59 17.09 0.74
C ALA A 240 18.99 16.69 1.23
N SER A 241 19.19 16.62 2.55
CA SER A 241 20.50 16.24 3.13
C SER A 241 20.92 14.82 2.74
N MET A 242 19.96 13.89 2.75
CA MET A 242 20.17 12.53 2.30
C MET A 242 20.49 12.48 0.80
N GLN A 243 19.77 13.24 -0.03
CA GLN A 243 20.02 13.29 -1.48
C GLN A 243 21.40 13.84 -1.82
N ASN A 244 21.84 14.92 -1.16
CA ASN A 244 23.20 15.45 -1.32
C ASN A 244 24.27 14.43 -0.91
N SER A 245 24.06 13.71 0.20
CA SER A 245 24.99 12.67 0.64
C SER A 245 25.08 11.50 -0.35
N ILE A 246 23.95 11.15 -0.99
CA ILE A 246 23.92 10.14 -2.06
C ILE A 246 24.66 10.64 -3.30
N ASP A 247 24.48 11.91 -3.69
CA ASP A 247 25.20 12.50 -4.82
C ASP A 247 26.72 12.50 -4.59
N ASP A 248 27.17 12.83 -3.38
CA ASP A 248 28.59 12.77 -3.01
C ASP A 248 29.14 11.34 -3.10
N PHE A 249 28.37 10.35 -2.62
CA PHE A 249 28.74 8.93 -2.76
C PHE A 249 28.80 8.49 -4.22
N ARG A 250 27.82 8.88 -5.05
CA ARG A 250 27.80 8.59 -6.49
C ARG A 250 28.99 9.23 -7.19
N LYS A 251 29.29 10.49 -6.89
CA LYS A 251 30.46 11.19 -7.42
C LYS A 251 31.77 10.47 -7.08
N ALA A 252 31.91 9.99 -5.84
CA ALA A 252 33.09 9.21 -5.42
C ALA A 252 33.19 7.83 -6.09
N THR A 253 32.08 7.29 -6.59
CA THR A 253 31.98 5.94 -7.16
C THR A 253 31.75 5.95 -8.68
N GLY A 254 32.06 7.06 -9.35
CA GLY A 254 32.04 7.18 -10.81
C GLY A 254 30.66 7.45 -11.43
N GLY A 255 29.66 7.81 -10.63
CA GLY A 255 28.34 8.25 -11.11
C GLY A 255 28.37 9.63 -11.77
N ASN A 256 27.41 9.88 -12.66
CA ASN A 256 27.28 11.14 -13.39
C ASN A 256 26.36 12.11 -12.62
N THR A 257 26.96 13.09 -11.95
CA THR A 257 26.24 14.11 -11.16
C THR A 257 26.02 15.43 -11.89
N THR A 258 26.48 15.59 -13.15
CA THR A 258 26.34 16.87 -13.88
C THR A 258 24.92 17.10 -14.36
N GLN A 259 24.24 16.04 -14.82
CA GLN A 259 22.87 16.08 -15.35
C GLN A 259 21.86 15.31 -14.49
N ASN A 260 22.31 14.54 -13.49
CA ASN A 260 21.45 13.71 -12.65
C ASN A 260 21.85 13.82 -11.17
N SER A 261 21.69 15.02 -10.60
CA SER A 261 21.92 15.34 -9.20
C SER A 261 20.76 16.12 -8.60
N TYR A 262 20.65 16.08 -7.28
CA TYR A 262 19.60 16.78 -6.54
C TYR A 262 19.72 18.29 -6.69
N ILE A 263 20.95 18.83 -6.71
CA ILE A 263 21.20 20.26 -6.92
C ILE A 263 20.72 20.70 -8.31
N TYR A 264 20.97 19.88 -9.33
CA TYR A 264 20.48 20.15 -10.69
C TYR A 264 18.94 20.15 -10.74
N LEU A 265 18.31 19.10 -10.21
CA LEU A 265 16.85 18.94 -10.20
C LEU A 265 16.13 20.05 -9.40
N SER A 266 16.65 20.41 -8.23
CA SER A 266 16.11 21.48 -7.40
C SER A 266 16.35 22.87 -8.00
N GLY A 267 17.47 23.07 -8.69
CA GLY A 267 17.75 24.29 -9.46
C GLY A 267 16.75 24.49 -10.60
N LEU A 268 16.45 23.43 -11.35
CA LEU A 268 15.44 23.44 -12.41
C LEU A 268 14.04 23.78 -11.86
N SER A 269 13.65 23.11 -10.77
CA SER A 269 12.34 23.34 -10.13
C SER A 269 12.18 24.75 -9.58
N THR A 270 13.26 25.36 -9.10
CA THR A 270 13.27 26.74 -8.59
C THR A 270 13.21 27.76 -9.72
N ALA A 271 13.86 27.48 -10.85
CA ALA A 271 13.79 28.32 -12.05
C ALA A 271 12.38 28.36 -12.65
N SER A 272 11.63 27.25 -12.61
CA SER A 272 10.24 27.20 -13.06
C SER A 272 9.22 27.89 -12.13
N SER A 273 9.60 28.29 -10.92
CA SER A 273 8.67 28.79 -9.89
C SER A 273 8.92 30.24 -9.42
N SER A 274 9.87 30.99 -9.99
CA SER A 274 10.27 32.30 -9.44
C SER A 274 9.80 33.51 -10.25
N ASN A 275 8.59 34.00 -9.94
CA ASN A 275 8.06 35.34 -10.28
C ASN A 275 8.47 36.42 -9.23
N GLY A 276 9.74 36.51 -8.86
CA GLY A 276 10.16 37.50 -7.86
C GLY A 276 11.65 37.75 -7.73
N THR A 277 11.99 38.99 -7.35
CA THR A 277 13.29 39.69 -7.29
C THR A 277 14.49 39.01 -6.60
N SER A 278 14.39 37.74 -6.18
CA SER A 278 15.51 36.91 -5.68
C SER A 278 16.40 36.33 -6.79
N SER A 279 16.28 36.89 -8.00
CA SER A 279 16.86 36.42 -9.26
C SER A 279 18.39 36.35 -9.27
N LYS A 280 19.10 37.17 -8.48
CA LYS A 280 20.58 37.24 -8.56
C LYS A 280 21.33 36.01 -8.06
N ARG A 281 20.78 35.22 -7.12
CA ARG A 281 21.50 34.07 -6.52
C ARG A 281 21.16 32.74 -7.19
N SER A 282 19.93 32.58 -7.67
CA SER A 282 19.49 31.41 -8.45
C SER A 282 20.02 31.48 -9.89
N LEU A 283 19.99 32.66 -10.53
CA LEU A 283 20.65 32.84 -11.83
C LEU A 283 22.15 32.65 -11.75
N ASP A 284 22.84 33.17 -10.74
CA ASP A 284 24.29 32.96 -10.59
C ASP A 284 24.64 31.48 -10.36
N MET A 285 23.75 30.70 -9.73
CA MET A 285 23.88 29.24 -9.64
C MET A 285 23.67 28.56 -11.00
N MET A 286 22.64 28.96 -11.76
CA MET A 286 22.40 28.44 -13.11
C MET A 286 23.51 28.84 -14.10
N TYR A 287 24.00 30.08 -14.05
CA TYR A 287 25.08 30.60 -14.90
C TYR A 287 26.41 29.91 -14.59
N ARG A 288 26.71 29.62 -13.31
CA ARG A 288 27.88 28.82 -12.92
C ARG A 288 27.78 27.36 -13.36
N LEU A 289 26.57 26.81 -13.48
CA LEU A 289 26.34 25.46 -13.98
C LEU A 289 26.40 25.40 -15.52
N LEU A 290 25.83 26.38 -16.22
CA LEU A 290 25.91 26.54 -17.67
C LEU A 290 27.35 26.83 -18.13
N ALA A 291 28.06 27.74 -17.47
CA ALA A 291 29.47 28.03 -17.76
C ALA A 291 30.40 26.82 -17.55
N ARG A 292 29.98 25.82 -16.74
CA ARG A 292 30.70 24.57 -16.54
C ARG A 292 30.35 23.50 -17.59
N SER A 293 29.21 23.63 -18.25
CA SER A 293 28.78 22.76 -19.35
C SER A 293 29.41 23.13 -20.70
N SER A 294 29.71 24.42 -20.91
CA SER A 294 30.30 24.92 -22.17
C SER A 294 31.81 24.64 -22.33
N SER A 295 32.49 24.11 -21.30
CA SER A 295 33.93 23.79 -21.35
C SER A 295 34.23 22.31 -21.64
N SER A 296 33.21 21.47 -21.88
CA SER A 296 33.38 20.08 -22.33
C SER A 296 33.00 19.94 -23.81
N GLY A 297 33.81 20.56 -24.68
CA GLY A 297 33.81 20.25 -26.11
C GLY A 297 34.50 18.90 -26.33
N SER A 298 33.72 17.82 -26.42
CA SER A 298 34.23 16.53 -26.89
C SER A 298 33.18 15.80 -27.72
N ASN A 299 33.45 15.73 -29.03
CA ASN A 299 32.83 14.81 -29.99
C ASN A 299 32.77 13.40 -29.39
N SER A 300 31.59 12.99 -28.93
CA SER A 300 31.28 11.59 -28.65
C SER A 300 29.86 11.33 -29.10
N SER A 301 29.75 10.62 -30.21
CA SER A 301 28.54 10.02 -30.74
C SER A 301 28.12 8.86 -29.82
N SER A 302 27.61 9.20 -28.63
CA SER A 302 26.93 8.25 -27.76
C SER A 302 25.48 8.67 -27.64
N THR A 303 24.62 7.85 -28.24
CA THR A 303 23.16 7.87 -28.17
C THR A 303 22.70 7.58 -26.75
N SER A 304 22.89 8.54 -25.83
CA SER A 304 22.21 8.57 -24.54
C SER A 304 21.04 9.52 -24.68
N SER A 305 19.89 8.96 -25.04
CA SER A 305 18.59 9.64 -25.00
C SER A 305 18.35 10.15 -23.57
N THR A 306 18.70 11.40 -23.31
CA THR A 306 18.10 12.20 -22.23
C THR A 306 16.65 12.45 -22.63
N THR A 307 15.81 11.44 -22.43
CA THR A 307 14.36 11.60 -22.54
C THR A 307 13.95 12.51 -21.39
N ASN A 308 13.81 13.80 -21.67
CA ASN A 308 13.25 14.75 -20.71
C ASN A 308 11.84 14.27 -20.36
N CYS A 309 11.52 14.19 -19.07
CA CYS A 309 10.19 13.80 -18.59
C CYS A 309 9.05 14.76 -19.00
N GLY A 310 9.37 15.82 -19.74
CA GLY A 310 8.43 16.80 -20.28
C GLY A 310 8.01 16.59 -21.75
N ASP A 311 8.69 15.75 -22.55
CA ASP A 311 8.44 15.69 -24.01
C ASP A 311 7.79 14.37 -24.48
N LEU A 312 7.73 13.36 -23.60
CA LEU A 312 6.96 12.13 -23.81
C LEU A 312 6.08 11.89 -22.57
N SER A 313 4.76 11.78 -22.77
CA SER A 313 3.73 11.50 -21.76
C SER A 313 3.91 10.18 -20.97
N VAL A 314 4.99 9.43 -21.23
CA VAL A 314 5.29 8.13 -20.60
C VAL A 314 5.86 8.34 -19.19
N SER A 315 5.00 8.24 -18.18
CA SER A 315 5.41 8.22 -16.77
C SER A 315 6.19 6.95 -16.46
N SER A 316 7.51 7.00 -16.28
CA SER A 316 8.31 5.86 -15.82
C SER A 316 8.79 6.05 -14.37
N ILE A 317 9.40 5.01 -13.78
CA ILE A 317 10.00 5.07 -12.42
C ILE A 317 10.93 6.29 -12.28
N LYS A 318 11.68 6.61 -13.35
CA LYS A 318 12.53 7.80 -13.47
C LYS A 318 11.75 9.10 -13.22
N CYS A 319 10.72 9.35 -14.04
CA CYS A 319 9.90 10.56 -13.93
C CYS A 319 9.13 10.62 -12.62
N TYR A 320 8.64 9.48 -12.12
CA TYR A 320 7.99 9.42 -10.81
C TYR A 320 8.94 9.85 -9.67
N GLY A 321 10.21 9.44 -9.73
CA GLY A 321 11.24 9.87 -8.77
C GLY A 321 11.55 11.37 -8.87
N GLU A 322 11.74 11.87 -10.09
CA GLU A 322 12.09 13.27 -10.34
C GLU A 322 10.99 14.24 -9.89
N GLU A 323 9.72 13.88 -10.13
CA GLU A 323 8.58 14.63 -9.60
C GLU A 323 8.48 14.64 -8.08
N MET A 324 9.06 13.64 -7.43
CA MET A 324 9.19 13.57 -5.98
C MET A 324 10.49 14.23 -5.49
N MET A 325 11.20 15.01 -6.31
CA MET A 325 12.49 15.64 -5.97
C MET A 325 13.61 14.64 -5.64
N ILE A 326 13.57 13.45 -6.26
CA ILE A 326 14.59 12.42 -6.12
C ILE A 326 15.18 12.15 -7.52
N PRO A 327 16.47 12.44 -7.75
CA PRO A 327 17.11 12.14 -9.04
C PRO A 327 16.97 10.65 -9.39
N SER A 328 16.74 10.34 -10.66
CA SER A 328 16.42 8.98 -11.12
C SER A 328 17.50 7.94 -10.77
N ALA A 329 18.77 8.35 -10.65
CA ALA A 329 19.88 7.50 -10.23
C ALA A 329 20.04 7.37 -8.69
N ASN A 330 19.38 8.23 -7.91
CA ASN A 330 19.39 8.18 -6.43
C ASN A 330 18.29 7.31 -5.83
N ILE A 331 17.34 6.85 -6.64
CA ILE A 331 16.14 6.12 -6.19
C ILE A 331 16.49 4.93 -5.30
N PHE A 332 17.37 4.02 -5.76
CA PHE A 332 17.74 2.84 -4.98
C PHE A 332 18.46 3.20 -3.68
N MET A 333 19.42 4.13 -3.74
CA MET A 333 20.19 4.54 -2.55
C MET A 333 19.29 5.21 -1.51
N THR A 334 18.30 5.99 -1.96
CA THR A 334 17.27 6.59 -1.11
C THR A 334 16.49 5.52 -0.34
N VAL A 335 15.97 4.53 -1.06
CA VAL A 335 15.19 3.45 -0.47
C VAL A 335 16.06 2.60 0.47
N LEU A 336 17.32 2.34 0.11
CA LEU A 336 18.28 1.61 0.96
C LEU A 336 18.51 2.35 2.28
N LEU A 337 18.78 3.66 2.23
CA LEU A 337 19.02 4.46 3.45
C LEU A 337 17.77 4.57 4.31
N VAL A 338 16.59 4.82 3.72
CA VAL A 338 15.32 4.84 4.45
C VAL A 338 15.05 3.49 5.12
N PHE A 339 15.28 2.38 4.41
CA PHE A 339 15.14 1.04 4.99
C PHE A 339 16.12 0.82 6.15
N ALA A 340 17.40 1.21 5.99
CA ALA A 340 18.39 1.09 7.06
C ALA A 340 18.01 1.92 8.30
N ILE A 341 17.45 3.11 8.12
CA ILE A 341 16.91 3.95 9.20
C ILE A 341 15.75 3.25 9.90
N VAL A 342 14.80 2.68 9.15
CA VAL A 342 13.66 1.95 9.74
C VAL A 342 14.14 0.71 10.52
N VAL A 343 15.08 -0.07 9.98
CA VAL A 343 15.72 -1.19 10.70
C VAL A 343 16.35 -0.69 12.00
N ALA A 344 17.13 0.41 11.94
CA ALA A 344 17.81 0.97 13.09
C ALA A 344 16.80 1.43 14.17
N ILE A 345 15.71 2.10 13.79
CA ILE A 345 14.64 2.51 14.70
C ILE A 345 14.01 1.29 15.39
N VAL A 346 13.73 0.22 14.64
CA VAL A 346 13.16 -1.02 15.21
C VAL A 346 14.15 -1.69 16.16
N VAL A 347 15.42 -1.80 15.80
CA VAL A 347 16.47 -2.40 16.64
C VAL A 347 16.65 -1.59 17.93
N VAL A 348 16.80 -0.27 17.83
CA VAL A 348 16.92 0.63 18.98
C VAL A 348 15.66 0.55 19.84
N GLY A 349 14.46 0.53 19.25
CA GLY A 349 13.19 0.40 19.98
C GLY A 349 13.11 -0.90 20.80
N ILE A 350 13.53 -2.04 20.23
CA ILE A 350 13.56 -3.33 20.95
C ILE A 350 14.62 -3.31 22.07
N LEU A 351 15.80 -2.72 21.82
CA LEU A 351 16.85 -2.61 22.82
C LEU A 351 16.47 -1.66 23.97
N LEU A 352 15.82 -0.54 23.68
CA LEU A 352 15.27 0.37 24.69
C LEU A 352 14.20 -0.33 25.52
N LEU A 353 13.29 -1.06 24.89
CA LEU A 353 12.29 -1.86 25.61
C LEU A 353 12.95 -2.90 26.52
N LYS A 354 14.05 -3.53 26.09
CA LYS A 354 14.84 -4.44 26.94
C LYS A 354 15.37 -3.72 28.17
N VAL A 355 16.00 -2.56 28.02
CA VAL A 355 16.54 -1.77 29.14
C VAL A 355 15.44 -1.37 30.12
N ILE A 356 14.29 -0.91 29.61
CA ILE A 356 13.12 -0.56 30.45
C ILE A 356 12.64 -1.77 31.25
N LEU A 357 12.55 -2.94 30.62
CA LEU A 357 12.12 -4.17 31.29
C LEU A 357 13.14 -4.65 32.35
N GLU A 358 14.43 -4.46 32.13
CA GLU A 358 15.47 -4.77 33.12
C GLU A 358 15.40 -3.84 34.33
N ILE A 359 15.25 -2.52 34.10
CA ILE A 359 15.05 -1.54 35.17
C ILE A 359 13.77 -1.86 35.95
N TRP A 360 12.66 -2.12 35.26
CA TRP A 360 11.40 -2.41 35.93
C TRP A 360 11.43 -3.71 36.74
N ALA A 361 12.15 -4.72 36.26
CA ALA A 361 12.37 -5.96 37.00
C ALA A 361 13.25 -5.78 38.24
N MET A 362 14.10 -4.76 38.31
CA MET A 362 14.86 -4.43 39.52
C MET A 362 14.02 -3.74 40.59
N TYR A 363 12.97 -2.98 40.20
CA TYR A 363 12.19 -2.16 41.12
C TYR A 363 10.84 -2.77 41.56
N GLY A 364 10.47 -3.99 41.17
CA GLY A 364 9.20 -4.56 41.65
C GLY A 364 8.76 -5.93 41.11
N ASN A 365 7.46 -6.21 41.30
CA ASN A 365 6.83 -7.50 41.01
C ASN A 365 6.61 -7.68 39.49
N PHE A 366 7.49 -8.44 38.84
CA PHE A 366 7.55 -8.53 37.39
C PHE A 366 6.59 -9.58 36.81
N PRO A 367 5.73 -9.23 35.83
CA PRO A 367 4.76 -10.16 35.26
C PRO A 367 5.44 -11.24 34.40
N LYS A 368 5.04 -12.50 34.60
CA LYS A 368 5.62 -13.67 33.90
C LYS A 368 5.59 -13.55 32.37
N LYS A 369 4.60 -12.88 31.78
CA LYS A 369 4.49 -12.69 30.31
C LYS A 369 5.62 -11.84 29.72
N LEU A 370 6.11 -10.83 30.45
CA LEU A 370 7.20 -9.97 29.99
C LEU A 370 8.59 -10.63 30.18
N SER A 371 8.66 -11.74 30.93
CA SER A 371 9.91 -12.46 31.17
C SER A 371 10.40 -13.24 29.96
N GLU A 372 9.48 -13.72 29.14
CA GLU A 372 9.79 -14.38 27.88
C GLU A 372 10.34 -13.36 26.87
N PHE A 373 9.78 -12.15 26.83
CA PHE A 373 10.28 -11.04 26.00
C PHE A 373 11.71 -10.63 26.39
N ARG A 374 11.98 -10.52 27.70
CA ARG A 374 13.31 -10.19 28.22
C ARG A 374 14.37 -11.24 27.84
N LYS A 375 14.02 -12.53 27.92
CA LYS A 375 14.97 -13.63 27.64
C LYS A 375 15.17 -13.90 26.15
N ASP A 376 14.13 -13.73 25.32
CA ASP A 376 14.15 -14.05 23.88
C ASP A 376 14.15 -12.80 22.98
N TYR A 377 14.76 -11.70 23.42
CA TYR A 377 14.77 -10.44 22.65
C TYR A 377 15.48 -10.58 21.29
N TRP A 378 16.54 -11.40 21.21
CA TRP A 378 17.23 -11.72 19.95
C TRP A 378 16.31 -12.45 18.97
N GLY A 379 15.51 -13.40 19.46
CA GLY A 379 14.52 -14.10 18.65
C GLY A 379 13.41 -13.17 18.16
N ILE A 380 12.94 -12.23 18.99
CA ILE A 380 11.92 -11.24 18.60
C ILE A 380 12.48 -10.30 17.53
N MET A 381 13.70 -9.81 17.73
CA MET A 381 14.38 -8.93 16.77
C MET A 381 14.58 -9.60 15.41
N ALA A 382 15.05 -10.86 15.39
CA ALA A 382 15.20 -11.61 14.14
C ALA A 382 13.84 -11.79 13.42
N ARG A 383 12.77 -12.03 14.17
CA ARG A 383 11.40 -12.20 13.63
C ARG A 383 10.83 -10.90 13.06
N THR A 384 11.00 -9.78 13.75
CA THR A 384 10.52 -8.47 13.25
C THR A 384 11.27 -8.05 11.99
N ILE A 385 12.59 -8.24 11.94
CA ILE A 385 13.40 -7.96 10.75
C ILE A 385 12.98 -8.87 9.59
N THR A 386 12.82 -10.18 9.83
CA THR A 386 12.38 -11.12 8.79
C THR A 386 10.99 -10.77 8.25
N ASN A 387 10.06 -10.33 9.11
CA ASN A 387 8.74 -9.85 8.69
C ASN A 387 8.83 -8.61 7.81
N MET A 388 9.67 -7.65 8.19
CA MET A 388 9.89 -6.45 7.39
C MET A 388 10.50 -6.77 6.02
N ILE A 389 11.47 -7.69 5.97
CA ILE A 389 12.04 -8.19 4.71
C ILE A 389 10.94 -8.83 3.86
N LEU A 390 10.13 -9.73 4.42
CA LEU A 390 9.04 -10.40 3.71
C LEU A 390 8.02 -9.39 3.15
N MET A 391 7.66 -8.37 3.92
CA MET A 391 6.67 -7.35 3.55
C MET A 391 7.17 -6.44 2.42
N LEU A 392 8.44 -6.01 2.48
CA LEU A 392 9.02 -5.09 1.52
C LEU A 392 9.69 -5.79 0.33
N TYR A 393 9.70 -7.13 0.32
CA TYR A 393 10.45 -7.91 -0.66
C TYR A 393 10.11 -7.57 -2.11
N SER A 394 8.83 -7.41 -2.45
CA SER A 394 8.41 -7.08 -3.82
C SER A 394 8.95 -5.72 -4.28
N ILE A 395 8.90 -4.73 -3.39
CA ILE A 395 9.40 -3.37 -3.62
C ILE A 395 10.93 -3.38 -3.68
N TRP A 396 11.58 -4.19 -2.85
CA TRP A 396 13.03 -4.35 -2.86
C TRP A 396 13.54 -4.93 -4.18
N VAL A 397 12.91 -6.01 -4.65
CA VAL A 397 13.22 -6.63 -5.95
C VAL A 397 13.07 -5.59 -7.07
N LEU A 398 11.98 -4.80 -7.07
CA LEU A 398 11.75 -3.72 -8.02
C LEU A 398 12.94 -2.75 -8.06
N TYR A 399 13.35 -2.18 -6.92
CA TYR A 399 14.44 -1.19 -6.92
C TYR A 399 15.82 -1.78 -7.23
N CYS A 400 16.10 -3.02 -6.78
CA CYS A 400 17.34 -3.70 -7.13
C CYS A 400 17.43 -3.94 -8.64
N VAL A 401 16.38 -4.47 -9.26
CA VAL A 401 16.34 -4.70 -10.72
C VAL A 401 16.45 -3.37 -11.48
N TYR A 402 15.76 -2.33 -11.02
CA TYR A 402 15.84 -0.98 -11.58
C TYR A 402 17.27 -0.43 -11.53
N GLN A 403 17.95 -0.53 -10.37
CA GLN A 403 19.32 -0.04 -10.21
C GLN A 403 20.34 -0.81 -11.08
N LEU A 404 20.16 -2.13 -11.20
CA LEU A 404 21.04 -2.96 -12.03
C LEU A 404 20.92 -2.57 -13.51
N ARG A 405 19.71 -2.19 -13.96
CA ARG A 405 19.45 -1.76 -15.34
C ARG A 405 19.86 -0.32 -15.62
N ASN A 406 19.44 0.63 -14.78
CA ASN A 406 19.55 2.06 -15.04
C ASN A 406 20.62 2.79 -14.19
N GLY A 407 21.29 2.11 -13.26
CA GLY A 407 22.26 2.74 -12.36
C GLY A 407 23.50 3.25 -13.08
N ASP A 408 24.08 4.33 -12.57
CA ASP A 408 25.28 4.98 -13.11
C ASP A 408 26.54 4.69 -12.27
N SER A 409 26.38 4.47 -10.96
CA SER A 409 27.48 4.10 -10.06
C SER A 409 27.71 2.58 -9.97
N TRP A 410 28.96 2.14 -10.09
CA TRP A 410 29.33 0.73 -9.93
C TRP A 410 29.08 0.23 -8.49
N ALA A 411 29.32 1.08 -7.49
CA ALA A 411 29.13 0.72 -6.10
C ALA A 411 27.64 0.55 -5.77
N ALA A 412 26.78 1.43 -6.29
CA ALA A 412 25.33 1.30 -6.13
C ALA A 412 24.79 0.02 -6.81
N LYS A 413 25.32 -0.35 -7.99
CA LYS A 413 24.99 -1.63 -8.64
C LYS A 413 25.41 -2.85 -7.83
N MET A 414 26.63 -2.82 -7.26
CA MET A 414 27.11 -3.90 -6.40
C MET A 414 26.26 -4.04 -5.13
N LEU A 415 25.92 -2.93 -4.48
CA LEU A 415 25.02 -2.92 -3.32
C LEU A 415 23.64 -3.48 -3.69
N ALA A 416 23.09 -3.12 -4.84
CA ALA A 416 21.82 -3.66 -5.32
C ALA A 416 21.87 -5.18 -5.54
N ALA A 417 22.94 -5.69 -6.17
CA ALA A 417 23.13 -7.12 -6.39
C ALA A 417 23.29 -7.90 -5.08
N ILE A 418 24.15 -7.42 -4.17
CA ILE A 418 24.43 -8.06 -2.88
C ILE A 418 23.18 -8.09 -2.02
N THR A 419 22.47 -6.97 -1.88
CA THR A 419 21.27 -6.90 -1.04
C THR A 419 20.13 -7.75 -1.60
N LEU A 420 19.95 -7.77 -2.93
CA LEU A 420 19.00 -8.68 -3.59
C LEU A 420 19.34 -10.14 -3.29
N ALA A 421 20.61 -10.53 -3.44
CA ALA A 421 21.07 -11.89 -3.16
C ALA A 421 20.88 -12.27 -1.69
N VAL A 422 21.17 -11.36 -0.74
CA VAL A 422 20.99 -11.63 0.69
C VAL A 422 19.52 -11.79 1.05
N PHE A 423 18.63 -10.90 0.59
CA PHE A 423 17.21 -10.97 0.95
C PHE A 423 16.52 -12.18 0.31
N THR A 424 16.83 -12.47 -0.96
CA THR A 424 16.36 -13.69 -1.64
C THR A 424 16.87 -14.94 -0.94
N ALA A 425 18.15 -15.00 -0.56
CA ALA A 425 18.74 -16.14 0.15
C ALA A 425 18.12 -16.36 1.54
N VAL A 426 17.86 -15.29 2.31
CA VAL A 426 17.22 -15.39 3.62
C VAL A 426 15.80 -15.96 3.50
N LEU A 427 15.00 -15.47 2.55
CA LEU A 427 13.66 -15.99 2.32
C LEU A 427 13.67 -17.42 1.77
N ALA A 428 14.57 -17.75 0.86
CA ALA A 428 14.74 -19.10 0.33
C ALA A 428 15.19 -20.09 1.41
N PHE A 429 16.11 -19.69 2.28
CA PHE A 429 16.56 -20.48 3.43
C PHE A 429 15.40 -20.80 4.36
N PHE A 430 14.58 -19.80 4.71
CA PHE A 430 13.42 -20.02 5.56
C PHE A 430 12.34 -20.88 4.88
N ALA A 431 12.09 -20.66 3.59
CA ALA A 431 11.16 -21.50 2.84
C ALA A 431 11.61 -22.96 2.82
N TRP A 432 12.89 -23.21 2.50
CA TRP A 432 13.47 -24.54 2.51
C TRP A 432 13.39 -25.18 3.90
N ARG A 433 13.74 -24.45 4.96
CA ARG A 433 13.69 -24.98 6.33
C ARG A 433 12.27 -25.34 6.77
N ILE A 434 11.27 -24.52 6.44
CA ILE A 434 9.86 -24.81 6.76
C ILE A 434 9.38 -26.04 6.00
N ILE A 435 9.69 -26.16 4.70
CA ILE A 435 9.35 -27.34 3.90
C ILE A 435 10.02 -28.60 4.46
N TYR A 436 11.30 -28.51 4.81
CA TYR A 436 12.03 -29.62 5.44
C TYR A 436 11.36 -30.07 6.73
N MET A 437 10.99 -29.11 7.59
CA MET A 437 10.34 -29.42 8.86
C MET A 437 8.93 -30.01 8.67
N ALA A 438 8.14 -29.47 7.74
CA ALA A 438 6.82 -30.01 7.41
C ALA A 438 6.90 -31.44 6.87
N ARG A 439 7.89 -31.74 6.02
CA ARG A 439 8.16 -33.12 5.54
C ARG A 439 8.57 -34.05 6.68
N LYS A 440 9.33 -33.55 7.66
CA LYS A 440 9.72 -34.31 8.85
C LYS A 440 8.50 -34.66 9.70
N TYR A 441 7.64 -33.70 10.03
CA TYR A 441 6.42 -33.95 10.81
C TYR A 441 5.47 -34.92 10.10
N LYS A 442 5.28 -34.74 8.79
CA LYS A 442 4.47 -35.67 7.97
C LYS A 442 4.97 -37.12 8.04
N LYS A 443 6.29 -37.34 8.20
CA LYS A 443 6.86 -38.68 8.33
C LYS A 443 6.71 -39.28 9.74
N ILE A 444 6.72 -38.44 10.78
CA ILE A 444 6.69 -38.89 12.19
C ILE A 444 5.25 -39.06 12.68
N GLU A 445 4.40 -38.07 12.43
CA GLU A 445 3.04 -37.97 12.98
C GLU A 445 1.96 -38.31 11.93
N GLY A 446 2.35 -38.52 10.67
CA GLY A 446 1.43 -38.76 9.55
C GLY A 446 0.73 -37.50 9.02
N ASP A 447 0.81 -36.37 9.74
CA ASP A 447 0.22 -35.09 9.36
C ASP A 447 1.21 -33.92 9.56
N THR A 448 0.90 -32.77 8.96
CA THR A 448 1.67 -31.52 9.05
C THR A 448 1.26 -30.64 10.24
N THR A 449 0.29 -31.10 11.04
CA THR A 449 -0.24 -30.38 12.20
C THR A 449 0.82 -30.11 13.28
N GLY A 450 1.86 -30.96 13.40
CA GLY A 450 3.01 -30.74 14.27
C GLY A 450 3.76 -29.43 14.02
N LEU A 451 3.58 -28.78 12.85
CA LEU A 451 4.11 -27.45 12.57
C LEU A 451 3.49 -26.35 13.46
N TYR A 452 2.20 -26.49 13.78
CA TYR A 452 1.44 -25.53 14.59
C TYR A 452 1.47 -25.88 16.09
N GLU A 453 1.62 -27.16 16.43
CA GLU A 453 1.52 -27.62 17.82
C GLU A 453 2.84 -27.56 18.58
N ASN A 454 3.97 -27.76 17.88
CA ASN A 454 5.29 -27.65 18.50
C ASN A 454 5.65 -26.19 18.78
N LYS A 455 5.57 -25.77 20.06
CA LYS A 455 5.82 -24.38 20.51
C LYS A 455 7.15 -23.80 20.00
N GLU A 456 8.22 -24.59 19.94
CA GLU A 456 9.52 -24.11 19.46
C GLU A 456 9.55 -23.82 17.96
N THR A 457 8.96 -24.72 17.16
CA THR A 457 8.88 -24.57 15.70
C THR A 457 7.92 -23.44 15.36
N TRP A 458 6.76 -23.41 16.01
CA TRP A 458 5.77 -22.35 15.84
C TRP A 458 6.36 -20.99 16.19
N ARG A 459 7.04 -20.83 17.34
CA ARG A 459 7.66 -19.56 17.73
C ARG A 459 8.68 -19.04 16.71
N LYS A 460 9.41 -19.91 16.01
CA LYS A 460 10.44 -19.53 15.02
C LYS A 460 9.86 -19.25 13.63
N TYR A 461 8.79 -19.95 13.24
CA TYR A 461 8.30 -19.99 11.86
C TYR A 461 6.89 -19.49 11.63
N SER A 462 6.12 -19.23 12.69
CA SER A 462 4.71 -18.85 12.61
C SER A 462 4.47 -17.69 11.64
N LEU A 463 5.36 -16.70 11.60
CA LEU A 463 5.28 -15.55 10.70
C LEU A 463 4.87 -15.89 9.25
N PHE A 464 5.35 -17.00 8.70
CA PHE A 464 5.11 -17.36 7.31
C PHE A 464 3.75 -18.04 7.07
N TYR A 465 3.23 -18.77 8.05
CA TYR A 465 2.06 -19.65 7.83
C TYR A 465 0.93 -19.50 8.85
N ASP A 466 1.09 -18.70 9.90
CA ASP A 466 0.09 -18.55 10.98
C ASP A 466 -1.19 -17.87 10.50
N ALA A 467 -1.10 -17.05 9.45
CA ALA A 467 -2.25 -16.47 8.78
C ALA A 467 -3.12 -17.52 8.03
N TYR A 468 -2.54 -18.68 7.72
CA TYR A 468 -3.17 -19.72 6.92
C TYR A 468 -3.68 -20.89 7.77
N LYS A 469 -4.72 -21.58 7.26
CA LYS A 469 -5.22 -22.83 7.83
C LYS A 469 -4.15 -23.90 7.82
N LYS A 470 -4.18 -24.80 8.81
CA LYS A 470 -3.24 -25.93 8.96
C LYS A 470 -3.04 -26.72 7.66
N GLY A 471 -4.11 -26.96 6.92
CA GLY A 471 -4.08 -27.72 5.66
C GLY A 471 -3.53 -26.99 4.45
N VAL A 472 -3.22 -25.69 4.52
CA VAL A 472 -2.74 -24.87 3.38
C VAL A 472 -1.51 -24.04 3.76
N TRP A 473 -0.64 -24.58 4.61
CA TRP A 473 0.56 -23.89 5.07
C TRP A 473 1.51 -23.53 3.92
N TRP A 474 1.55 -24.31 2.83
CA TRP A 474 2.49 -24.11 1.72
C TRP A 474 2.27 -22.82 0.91
N LEU A 475 1.17 -22.10 1.14
CA LEU A 475 0.79 -20.90 0.38
C LEU A 475 1.82 -19.77 0.46
N PHE A 476 2.62 -19.71 1.53
CA PHE A 476 3.64 -18.68 1.68
C PHE A 476 4.72 -18.74 0.57
N VAL A 477 4.97 -19.91 -0.01
CA VAL A 477 5.96 -20.07 -1.09
C VAL A 477 5.47 -19.40 -2.37
N PRO A 478 4.26 -19.69 -2.90
CA PRO A 478 3.67 -18.90 -3.98
C PRO A 478 3.63 -17.40 -3.71
N VAL A 479 3.40 -16.96 -2.48
CA VAL A 479 3.41 -15.52 -2.14
C VAL A 479 4.79 -14.89 -2.34
N ILE A 480 5.86 -15.58 -1.93
CA ILE A 480 7.24 -15.10 -2.15
C ILE A 480 7.56 -15.07 -3.67
N VAL A 481 7.15 -16.09 -4.42
CA VAL A 481 7.33 -16.14 -5.88
C VAL A 481 6.55 -15.02 -6.58
N TYR A 482 5.31 -14.78 -6.15
CA TYR A 482 4.47 -13.67 -6.61
C TYR A 482 5.17 -12.32 -6.37
N ALA A 483 5.70 -12.10 -5.16
CA ALA A 483 6.40 -10.87 -4.82
C ALA A 483 7.66 -10.65 -5.67
N LEU A 484 8.43 -11.71 -5.93
CA LEU A 484 9.59 -11.69 -6.85
C LEU A 484 9.13 -11.35 -8.27
N ALA A 485 8.14 -12.07 -8.80
CA ALA A 485 7.65 -11.89 -10.16
C ALA A 485 7.13 -10.46 -10.39
N LYS A 486 6.33 -9.93 -9.45
CA LYS A 486 5.83 -8.55 -9.47
C LYS A 486 6.97 -7.53 -9.56
N GLY A 487 7.98 -7.64 -8.69
CA GLY A 487 9.12 -6.72 -8.70
C GLY A 487 9.93 -6.79 -10.00
N CYS A 488 10.17 -8.00 -10.50
CA CYS A 488 10.90 -8.22 -11.76
C CYS A 488 10.14 -7.68 -12.98
N ILE A 489 8.80 -7.83 -13.05
CA ILE A 489 8.00 -7.33 -14.18
C ILE A 489 8.01 -5.80 -14.20
N ILE A 490 7.75 -5.16 -13.05
CA ILE A 490 7.65 -3.70 -12.98
C ILE A 490 8.98 -3.03 -13.38
N ALA A 491 10.11 -3.49 -12.85
CA ALA A 491 11.40 -2.88 -13.18
C ALA A 491 12.03 -3.42 -14.49
N GLY A 492 11.88 -4.71 -14.77
CA GLY A 492 12.47 -5.37 -15.93
C GLY A 492 11.82 -4.97 -17.26
N ALA A 493 10.52 -4.70 -17.26
CA ALA A 493 9.78 -4.25 -18.46
C ALA A 493 9.65 -2.72 -18.57
N GLU A 494 10.40 -1.94 -17.79
CA GLU A 494 10.40 -0.47 -17.89
C GLU A 494 10.70 -0.02 -19.33
N GLY A 495 9.94 0.95 -19.83
CA GLY A 495 9.96 1.41 -21.22
C GLY A 495 9.01 0.67 -22.17
N HIS A 496 8.44 -0.48 -21.76
CA HIS A 496 7.43 -1.22 -22.54
C HIS A 496 6.13 -1.38 -21.74
N GLY A 497 5.32 -0.32 -21.73
CA GLY A 497 4.10 -0.23 -20.93
C GLY A 497 3.10 -1.37 -21.14
N MET A 498 2.93 -1.85 -22.38
CA MET A 498 2.00 -2.95 -22.68
C MET A 498 2.43 -4.27 -22.01
N VAL A 499 3.70 -4.65 -22.12
CA VAL A 499 4.24 -5.88 -21.52
C VAL A 499 4.22 -5.78 -20.00
N GLN A 500 4.57 -4.62 -19.46
CA GLN A 500 4.62 -4.37 -18.03
C GLN A 500 3.22 -4.48 -17.38
N THR A 501 2.21 -3.81 -17.95
CA THR A 501 0.83 -3.83 -17.43
C THR A 501 0.15 -5.19 -17.63
N THR A 502 0.32 -5.81 -18.79
CA THR A 502 -0.23 -7.15 -19.08
C THR A 502 0.40 -8.20 -18.18
N GLY A 503 1.72 -8.19 -18.03
CA GLY A 503 2.44 -9.09 -17.13
C GLY A 503 1.99 -8.91 -15.67
N GLN A 504 1.84 -7.66 -15.23
CA GLN A 504 1.33 -7.35 -13.90
C GLN A 504 -0.10 -7.87 -13.69
N LEU A 505 -0.98 -7.71 -14.69
CA LEU A 505 -2.35 -8.20 -14.64
C LEU A 505 -2.41 -9.73 -14.54
N VAL A 506 -1.60 -10.44 -15.34
CA VAL A 506 -1.51 -11.90 -15.29
C VAL A 506 -1.06 -12.38 -13.90
N VAL A 507 -0.03 -11.76 -13.33
CA VAL A 507 0.48 -12.14 -11.99
C VAL A 507 -0.56 -11.89 -10.89
N GLU A 508 -1.25 -10.75 -10.92
CA GLU A 508 -2.30 -10.42 -9.95
C GLU A 508 -3.53 -11.34 -10.08
N CYS A 509 -3.92 -11.69 -11.32
CA CYS A 509 -4.99 -12.65 -11.61
C CYS A 509 -4.65 -14.08 -11.15
N CYS A 510 -3.43 -14.55 -11.44
CA CYS A 510 -2.93 -15.84 -10.97
C CYS A 510 -2.97 -15.93 -9.44
N MET A 511 -2.54 -14.86 -8.77
CA MET A 511 -2.60 -14.79 -7.31
C MET A 511 -4.05 -14.80 -6.79
N LEU A 512 -4.96 -14.04 -7.43
CA LEU A 512 -6.38 -14.05 -7.07
C LEU A 512 -7.01 -15.44 -7.23
N LEU A 513 -6.77 -16.12 -8.34
CA LEU A 513 -7.26 -17.48 -8.59
C LEU A 513 -6.74 -18.47 -7.53
N LEU A 514 -5.45 -18.37 -7.20
CA LEU A 514 -4.82 -19.22 -6.17
C LEU A 514 -5.47 -19.00 -4.80
N LEU A 515 -5.77 -17.75 -4.42
CA LEU A 515 -6.47 -17.44 -3.19
C LEU A 515 -7.92 -17.96 -3.20
N LEU A 516 -8.65 -17.78 -4.32
CA LEU A 516 -10.06 -18.17 -4.45
C LEU A 516 -10.24 -19.69 -4.38
N TRP A 517 -9.33 -20.44 -5.00
CA TRP A 517 -9.37 -21.91 -5.01
C TRP A 517 -9.08 -22.50 -3.64
N ASN A 518 -8.02 -22.03 -2.97
CA ASN A 518 -7.56 -22.65 -1.72
C ASN A 518 -8.26 -22.11 -0.46
N ARG A 519 -8.85 -20.90 -0.51
CA ARG A 519 -9.43 -20.19 0.65
C ARG A 519 -8.56 -20.30 1.92
N PRO A 520 -7.30 -19.83 1.83
CA PRO A 520 -6.24 -20.29 2.73
C PRO A 520 -6.29 -19.66 4.12
N TYR A 521 -6.88 -18.48 4.29
CA TYR A 521 -6.86 -17.74 5.55
C TYR A 521 -7.63 -18.42 6.68
N ALA A 522 -7.06 -18.41 7.89
CA ALA A 522 -7.63 -19.09 9.06
C ALA A 522 -8.94 -18.45 9.56
N THR A 523 -9.00 -17.12 9.64
CA THR A 523 -10.19 -16.40 10.12
C THR A 523 -11.08 -15.93 8.97
N LYS A 524 -12.41 -15.94 9.17
CA LYS A 524 -13.38 -15.44 8.16
C LYS A 524 -13.17 -13.96 7.84
N SER A 525 -12.77 -13.15 8.84
CA SER A 525 -12.47 -11.73 8.66
C SER A 525 -11.24 -11.51 7.77
N SER A 526 -10.10 -12.16 8.10
CA SER A 526 -8.86 -12.03 7.32
C SER A 526 -9.04 -12.52 5.88
N MET A 527 -9.83 -13.59 5.70
CA MET A 527 -10.22 -14.09 4.38
C MET A 527 -10.96 -13.03 3.56
N GLY A 528 -11.97 -12.38 4.14
CA GLY A 528 -12.73 -11.32 3.46
C GLY A 528 -11.88 -10.08 3.12
N ILE A 529 -11.03 -9.64 4.06
CA ILE A 529 -10.15 -8.48 3.87
C ILE A 529 -9.16 -8.73 2.73
N ASN A 530 -8.43 -9.86 2.77
CA ASN A 530 -7.43 -10.18 1.76
C ASN A 530 -8.05 -10.41 0.37
N PHE A 531 -9.23 -11.05 0.29
CA PHE A 531 -9.95 -11.14 -0.97
C PHE A 531 -10.35 -9.77 -1.53
N THR A 532 -10.88 -8.89 -0.68
CA THR A 532 -11.27 -7.54 -1.10
C THR A 532 -10.07 -6.76 -1.62
N ILE A 533 -8.93 -6.80 -0.89
CA ILE A 533 -7.69 -6.14 -1.33
C ILE A 533 -7.22 -6.70 -2.67
N GLN A 534 -7.20 -8.03 -2.85
CA GLN A 534 -6.71 -8.65 -4.08
C GLN A 534 -7.63 -8.36 -5.27
N ILE A 535 -8.95 -8.37 -5.09
CA ILE A 535 -9.91 -7.99 -6.15
C ILE A 535 -9.68 -6.56 -6.60
N VAL A 536 -9.55 -5.62 -5.65
CA VAL A 536 -9.33 -4.21 -5.98
C VAL A 536 -7.95 -3.99 -6.62
N ARG A 537 -6.92 -4.77 -6.26
CA ARG A 537 -5.62 -4.75 -6.96
C ARG A 537 -5.74 -5.16 -8.42
N VAL A 538 -6.39 -6.30 -8.69
CA VAL A 538 -6.63 -6.78 -10.06
C VAL A 538 -7.42 -5.74 -10.86
N LEU A 539 -8.48 -5.19 -10.27
CA LEU A 539 -9.28 -4.14 -10.91
C LEU A 539 -8.45 -2.87 -11.17
N SER A 540 -7.60 -2.47 -10.23
CA SER A 540 -6.72 -1.31 -10.40
C SER A 540 -5.75 -1.51 -11.56
N VAL A 541 -5.11 -2.68 -11.66
CA VAL A 541 -4.18 -2.98 -12.76
C VAL A 541 -4.92 -3.10 -14.09
N ALA A 542 -6.14 -3.65 -14.09
CA ALA A 542 -7.00 -3.69 -15.27
C ALA A 542 -7.38 -2.27 -15.75
N CYS A 543 -7.66 -1.34 -14.83
CA CYS A 543 -7.88 0.07 -15.18
C CYS A 543 -6.59 0.73 -15.70
N VAL A 544 -5.41 0.40 -15.15
CA VAL A 544 -4.13 0.93 -15.64
C VAL A 544 -3.82 0.47 -17.07
N LEU A 545 -4.31 -0.69 -17.50
CA LEU A 545 -4.18 -1.16 -18.87
C LEU A 545 -4.77 -0.15 -19.89
N VAL A 546 -5.81 0.60 -19.52
CA VAL A 546 -6.41 1.68 -20.33
C VAL A 546 -5.41 2.82 -20.61
N PHE A 547 -4.39 2.99 -19.76
CA PHE A 547 -3.38 4.04 -19.91
C PHE A 547 -2.24 3.66 -20.86
N VAL A 548 -2.23 2.43 -21.38
CA VAL A 548 -1.22 1.98 -22.36
C VAL A 548 -1.38 2.78 -23.66
N GLU A 549 -0.29 3.36 -24.14
CA GLU A 549 -0.28 4.19 -25.36
C GLU A 549 -0.66 3.41 -26.61
N GLU A 550 -0.24 2.15 -26.70
CA GLU A 550 -0.49 1.26 -27.85
C GLU A 550 -1.99 0.99 -28.10
N LEU A 551 -2.85 1.19 -27.09
CA LEU A 551 -4.31 1.04 -27.26
C LEU A 551 -4.95 2.26 -27.93
N GLY A 552 -4.23 3.37 -28.11
CA GLY A 552 -4.69 4.55 -28.84
C GLY A 552 -5.94 5.22 -28.25
N LEU A 553 -6.22 5.02 -26.95
CA LEU A 553 -7.40 5.61 -26.31
C LEU A 553 -7.25 7.10 -26.10
N SER A 554 -8.36 7.83 -26.24
CA SER A 554 -8.39 9.28 -26.03
C SER A 554 -8.00 9.65 -24.60
N GLN A 555 -7.28 10.76 -24.46
CA GLN A 555 -6.78 11.26 -23.18
C GLN A 555 -7.94 11.58 -22.21
N THR A 556 -9.11 12.00 -22.72
CA THR A 556 -10.35 12.12 -21.94
C THR A 556 -10.78 10.81 -21.27
N THR A 557 -10.73 9.69 -22.00
CA THR A 557 -11.05 8.35 -21.46
C THR A 557 -10.07 7.94 -20.38
N LYS A 558 -8.77 8.26 -20.56
CA LYS A 558 -7.74 8.02 -19.54
C LYS A 558 -8.01 8.82 -18.28
N THR A 559 -8.32 10.11 -18.39
CA THR A 559 -8.65 10.96 -17.24
C THR A 559 -9.86 10.45 -16.48
N VAL A 560 -10.97 10.13 -17.16
CA VAL A 560 -12.18 9.59 -16.51
C VAL A 560 -11.87 8.29 -15.79
N THR A 561 -11.13 7.38 -16.44
CA THR A 561 -10.72 6.10 -15.83
C THR A 561 -9.81 6.33 -14.62
N GLY A 562 -8.90 7.31 -14.69
CA GLY A 562 -8.05 7.73 -13.57
C GLY A 562 -8.85 8.21 -12.36
N ILE A 563 -9.88 9.03 -12.58
CA ILE A 563 -10.77 9.51 -11.51
C ILE A 563 -11.52 8.34 -10.86
N VAL A 564 -12.07 7.42 -11.67
CA VAL A 564 -12.73 6.20 -11.16
C VAL A 564 -11.75 5.37 -10.32
N LEU A 565 -10.51 5.24 -10.79
CA LEU A 565 -9.45 4.52 -10.08
C LEU A 565 -9.14 5.15 -8.71
N ILE A 566 -9.04 6.49 -8.63
CA ILE A 566 -8.87 7.23 -7.38
C ILE A 566 -10.02 6.94 -6.41
N VAL A 567 -11.27 6.96 -6.87
CA VAL A 567 -12.45 6.70 -6.02
C VAL A 567 -12.42 5.26 -5.49
N VAL A 568 -12.14 4.28 -6.33
CA VAL A 568 -12.04 2.87 -5.93
C VAL A 568 -10.89 2.66 -4.92
N GLN A 569 -9.73 3.28 -5.13
CA GLN A 569 -8.59 3.14 -4.22
C GLN A 569 -8.83 3.84 -2.89
N SER A 570 -9.41 5.04 -2.91
CA SER A 570 -9.72 5.83 -1.72
C SER A 570 -10.79 5.17 -0.86
N THR A 571 -11.82 4.57 -1.48
CA THR A 571 -12.87 3.85 -0.75
C THR A 571 -12.33 2.63 -0.01
N LEU A 572 -11.47 1.81 -0.63
CA LEU A 572 -10.84 0.68 0.06
C LEU A 572 -9.92 1.15 1.20
N THR A 573 -9.14 2.21 1.00
CA THR A 573 -8.32 2.81 2.06
C THR A 573 -9.17 3.28 3.25
N GLY A 574 -10.29 3.94 2.99
CA GLY A 574 -11.24 4.35 4.03
C GLY A 574 -11.82 3.15 4.80
N VAL A 575 -12.20 2.08 4.09
CA VAL A 575 -12.69 0.84 4.72
C VAL A 575 -11.62 0.23 5.64
N LEU A 576 -10.37 0.11 5.17
CA LEU A 576 -9.28 -0.43 5.99
C LEU A 576 -9.01 0.44 7.22
N ALA A 577 -9.02 1.77 7.06
CA ALA A 577 -8.85 2.72 8.17
C ALA A 577 -9.94 2.55 9.23
N ILE A 578 -11.21 2.43 8.82
CA ILE A 578 -12.34 2.20 9.73
C ILE A 578 -12.19 0.87 10.47
N LEU A 579 -11.81 -0.21 9.77
CA LEU A 579 -11.60 -1.52 10.40
C LEU A 579 -10.49 -1.49 11.46
N ILE A 580 -9.41 -0.76 11.19
CA ILE A 580 -8.30 -0.54 12.13
C ILE A 580 -8.78 0.29 13.32
N ALA A 581 -9.48 1.39 13.08
CA ALA A 581 -9.99 2.27 14.13
C ALA A 581 -11.00 1.55 15.04
N VAL A 582 -11.94 0.79 14.48
CA VAL A 582 -12.91 0.00 15.25
C VAL A 582 -12.19 -1.05 16.09
N ASN A 583 -11.20 -1.76 15.56
CA ASN A 583 -10.47 -2.74 16.35
C ASN A 583 -9.60 -2.08 17.45
N ALA A 584 -9.03 -0.91 17.18
CA ALA A 584 -8.33 -0.12 18.20
C ALA A 584 -9.27 0.31 19.33
N ILE A 585 -10.46 0.81 19.00
CA ILE A 585 -11.48 1.19 19.97
C ILE A 585 -11.94 -0.02 20.77
N ILE A 586 -12.20 -1.16 20.11
CA ILE A 586 -12.57 -2.40 20.80
C ILE A 586 -11.46 -2.83 21.77
N PHE A 587 -10.20 -2.72 21.38
CA PHE A 587 -9.07 -3.06 22.25
C PHE A 587 -8.96 -2.10 23.45
N CYS A 588 -9.21 -0.80 23.25
CA CYS A 588 -9.20 0.19 24.33
C CYS A 588 -10.40 0.05 25.28
N ILE A 589 -11.59 -0.25 24.76
CA ILE A 589 -12.84 -0.34 25.52
C ILE A 589 -13.00 -1.72 26.18
N ARG A 590 -12.51 -2.81 25.58
CA ARG A 590 -12.56 -4.14 26.21
C ARG A 590 -11.72 -4.11 27.48
N GLU A 591 -12.43 -4.01 28.59
CA GLU A 591 -11.89 -4.17 29.93
C GLU A 591 -11.06 -5.45 29.96
N ASN A 592 -9.81 -5.32 30.44
CA ASN A 592 -8.85 -6.40 30.47
C ASN A 592 -9.54 -7.62 31.10
N PRO A 593 -9.68 -8.77 30.42
CA PRO A 593 -10.36 -9.93 30.99
C PRO A 593 -9.64 -10.44 32.24
N HIS A 594 -8.37 -10.05 32.43
CA HIS A 594 -7.61 -10.27 33.65
C HIS A 594 -8.07 -9.37 34.81
N THR A 595 -8.34 -8.08 34.60
CA THR A 595 -8.94 -7.22 35.65
C THR A 595 -10.38 -7.63 35.93
N LYS A 596 -11.14 -8.07 34.91
CA LYS A 596 -12.48 -8.63 35.12
C LYS A 596 -12.44 -9.90 35.96
N LYS A 597 -11.58 -10.87 35.62
CA LYS A 597 -11.40 -12.10 36.42
C LYS A 597 -10.82 -11.84 37.81
N GLN A 598 -9.94 -10.84 37.97
CA GLN A 598 -9.42 -10.44 39.28
C GLN A 598 -10.49 -9.73 40.11
N ARG A 599 -11.31 -8.85 39.53
CA ARG A 599 -12.50 -8.28 40.19
C ARG A 599 -13.52 -9.34 40.57
N GLU A 600 -13.80 -10.29 39.69
CA GLU A 600 -14.71 -11.41 39.97
C GLU A 600 -14.16 -12.31 41.08
N ALA A 601 -12.84 -12.57 41.10
CA ALA A 601 -12.19 -13.33 42.18
C ALA A 601 -12.13 -12.56 43.51
N GLU A 602 -11.83 -11.26 43.47
CA GLU A 602 -11.79 -10.38 44.65
C GLU A 602 -13.19 -10.19 45.24
N ASN A 603 -14.21 -9.97 44.42
CA ASN A 603 -15.61 -9.94 44.85
C ASN A 603 -16.03 -11.30 45.44
N SER A 604 -15.64 -12.43 44.82
CA SER A 604 -15.96 -13.75 45.37
C SER A 604 -15.27 -14.06 46.70
N ASN A 605 -14.06 -13.52 46.94
CA ASN A 605 -13.39 -13.62 48.24
C ASN A 605 -14.06 -12.72 49.28
N LYS A 606 -14.52 -11.53 48.89
CA LYS A 606 -15.22 -10.60 49.76
C LYS A 606 -16.58 -11.15 50.21
N ASP A 607 -17.31 -11.79 49.30
CA ASP A 607 -18.56 -12.50 49.60
C ASP A 607 -18.34 -13.73 50.49
N LEU A 608 -17.15 -14.34 50.48
CA LEU A 608 -16.79 -15.43 51.40
C LEU A 608 -16.43 -14.92 52.81
N ASP A 609 -15.77 -13.76 52.91
CA ASP A 609 -15.43 -13.13 54.20
C ASP A 609 -16.69 -12.59 54.92
N ASP A 610 -17.67 -12.06 54.18
CA ASP A 610 -18.99 -11.67 54.70
C ASP A 610 -19.84 -12.87 55.19
N LEU A 611 -19.36 -14.10 54.96
CA LEU A 611 -19.98 -15.36 55.38
C LEU A 611 -19.17 -16.11 56.46
N THR A 612 -18.20 -15.46 57.12
CA THR A 612 -17.57 -15.97 58.36
C THR A 612 -18.10 -15.25 59.61
N PRO A 613 -18.24 -15.95 60.76
CA PRO A 613 -19.57 -16.24 61.31
C PRO A 613 -19.88 -15.44 62.57
N LEU A 614 -21.03 -14.74 62.57
CA LEU A 614 -21.74 -14.40 63.81
C LEU A 614 -23.07 -15.16 63.97
N ASP A 615 -23.43 -16.03 63.01
CA ASP A 615 -24.59 -16.90 63.16
C ASP A 615 -24.37 -18.27 62.48
N ALA A 616 -23.53 -19.10 63.13
CA ALA A 616 -23.27 -20.48 62.69
C ALA A 616 -24.48 -21.44 62.90
N ARG A 617 -25.63 -20.92 63.34
CA ARG A 617 -26.81 -21.73 63.68
C ARG A 617 -27.80 -21.89 62.52
N GLU A 618 -27.83 -20.95 61.58
CA GLU A 618 -28.76 -21.00 60.42
C GLU A 618 -28.23 -21.86 59.26
N SER A 619 -26.90 -22.10 59.16
CA SER A 619 -26.29 -22.78 58.00
C SER A 619 -26.43 -24.31 58.01
N LEU A 620 -26.89 -24.90 59.12
CA LEU A 620 -27.14 -26.35 59.23
C LEU A 620 -28.55 -26.77 58.78
N LEU A 621 -29.42 -25.84 58.40
CA LEU A 621 -30.79 -26.13 57.91
C LEU A 621 -30.97 -25.92 56.39
N ILE A 622 -29.91 -25.67 55.64
CA ILE A 622 -29.98 -25.65 54.17
C ILE A 622 -29.93 -27.09 53.66
N GLU A 623 -31.08 -27.76 53.69
CA GLU A 623 -31.24 -29.16 53.25
C GLU A 623 -31.24 -29.31 51.73
N HIS A 624 -31.17 -28.20 50.97
CA HIS A 624 -31.11 -28.20 49.51
C HIS A 624 -30.20 -27.04 49.04
N PRO A 625 -28.95 -27.29 48.63
CA PRO A 625 -28.15 -26.24 48.01
C PRO A 625 -28.84 -25.80 46.71
N PRO A 626 -28.95 -24.49 46.41
CA PRO A 626 -29.49 -24.04 45.14
C PRO A 626 -28.60 -24.62 44.04
N LYS A 627 -29.20 -25.42 43.15
CA LYS A 627 -28.54 -25.84 41.90
C LYS A 627 -28.03 -24.57 41.24
N ARG A 628 -26.71 -24.45 41.09
CA ARG A 628 -26.11 -23.48 40.17
C ARG A 628 -26.71 -23.76 38.80
N ASP A 629 -27.61 -22.89 38.35
CA ASP A 629 -28.11 -22.93 36.99
C ASP A 629 -26.95 -22.60 36.05
N PHE A 630 -26.29 -23.65 35.56
CA PHE A 630 -25.33 -23.60 34.46
C PHE A 630 -25.97 -23.10 33.14
N ALA A 631 -27.25 -22.72 33.16
CA ALA A 631 -27.99 -22.22 32.01
C ALA A 631 -27.50 -20.83 31.53
N GLU A 632 -26.93 -19.98 32.39
CA GLU A 632 -26.52 -18.62 31.99
C GLU A 632 -25.13 -18.54 31.34
N MET A 633 -24.28 -19.56 31.46
CA MET A 633 -23.00 -19.61 30.72
C MET A 633 -23.17 -19.93 29.22
N SER A 634 -24.38 -20.29 28.77
CA SER A 634 -24.66 -20.63 27.37
C SER A 634 -24.97 -19.42 26.47
N LYS A 635 -25.12 -18.21 27.02
CA LYS A 635 -25.51 -17.02 26.24
C LYS A 635 -24.35 -16.15 25.73
N PHE A 636 -23.10 -16.47 26.09
CA PHE A 636 -21.93 -15.77 25.56
C PHE A 636 -21.06 -16.68 24.68
N ASN A 637 -21.45 -16.73 23.39
CA ASN A 637 -20.57 -16.82 22.23
C ASN A 637 -19.95 -18.20 21.87
N PHE A 638 -20.68 -18.99 21.09
CA PHE A 638 -20.09 -19.89 20.08
C PHE A 638 -20.51 -19.42 18.67
N THR A 639 -19.62 -18.71 17.97
CA THR A 639 -19.67 -18.61 16.50
C THR A 639 -18.46 -19.32 15.91
N GLY A 640 -18.59 -20.64 15.79
CA GLY A 640 -17.66 -21.56 15.13
C GLY A 640 -18.08 -22.98 15.51
N PRO A 641 -18.23 -23.93 14.57
CA PRO A 641 -18.70 -25.26 14.92
C PRO A 641 -17.57 -25.96 15.68
N TYR A 642 -17.78 -26.11 16.99
CA TYR A 642 -17.06 -27.08 17.79
C TYR A 642 -17.90 -28.36 17.70
N GLU A 643 -17.46 -29.30 16.88
CA GLU A 643 -17.97 -30.67 16.94
C GLU A 643 -17.44 -31.28 18.24
N PRO A 644 -18.29 -31.64 19.21
CA PRO A 644 -17.83 -32.37 20.38
C PRO A 644 -17.42 -33.77 19.92
N TYR A 645 -16.19 -34.16 20.24
CA TYR A 645 -15.71 -35.52 20.07
C TYR A 645 -16.57 -36.44 20.96
N GLN A 646 -17.50 -37.17 20.35
CA GLN A 646 -18.22 -38.26 21.01
C GLN A 646 -17.33 -39.50 20.98
N ASP A 647 -16.80 -39.89 22.14
CA ASP A 647 -16.30 -41.24 22.35
C ASP A 647 -17.47 -42.22 22.28
N HIS A 648 -17.72 -42.77 21.10
CA HIS A 648 -18.46 -44.02 20.98
C HIS A 648 -17.46 -45.17 21.11
N PRO A 649 -17.54 -46.02 22.16
CA PRO A 649 -16.85 -47.29 22.13
C PRO A 649 -17.44 -48.12 20.98
N ARG A 650 -16.69 -48.26 19.89
CA ARG A 650 -17.00 -49.21 18.83
C ARG A 650 -16.79 -50.61 19.38
N HIS A 651 -17.88 -51.28 19.75
CA HIS A 651 -17.92 -52.74 19.71
C HIS A 651 -17.65 -53.19 18.27
N ARG A 652 -16.48 -53.79 18.05
CA ARG A 652 -16.27 -54.64 16.86
C ARG A 652 -16.98 -55.98 17.12
N PRO A 653 -17.76 -56.49 16.16
CA PRO A 653 -18.22 -57.86 16.21
C PRO A 653 -17.04 -58.79 15.90
N ASP A 654 -16.95 -59.88 16.67
CA ASP A 654 -16.12 -61.04 16.36
C ASP A 654 -16.38 -61.50 14.92
N SER A 655 -15.32 -61.57 14.11
CA SER A 655 -15.31 -62.45 12.94
C SER A 655 -14.56 -63.72 13.32
N THR A 656 -15.34 -64.79 13.43
CA THR A 656 -14.89 -66.16 13.22
C THR A 656 -14.14 -66.28 11.89
N GLY A 657 -12.97 -66.92 11.89
CA GLY A 657 -12.38 -67.49 10.69
C GLY A 657 -10.86 -67.37 10.55
N GLY A 658 -10.15 -68.41 10.99
CA GLY A 658 -9.24 -69.14 10.09
C GLY A 658 -7.82 -68.62 9.87
N ASN A 659 -6.89 -69.38 10.47
CA ASN A 659 -5.63 -69.86 9.92
C ASN A 659 -4.33 -69.05 10.14
N ASP A 660 -3.48 -69.71 10.93
CA ASP A 660 -2.08 -70.03 10.66
C ASP A 660 -0.95 -69.14 11.19
N ARG A 661 -0.19 -69.84 12.06
CA ARG A 661 1.27 -69.83 12.30
C ARG A 661 1.85 -68.99 13.44
N LEU A 662 2.18 -69.75 14.49
CA LEU A 662 3.51 -69.91 15.10
C LEU A 662 4.19 -68.64 15.63
N VAL A 663 4.34 -68.54 16.95
CA VAL A 663 5.59 -68.90 17.66
C VAL A 663 5.31 -68.88 19.17
N TYR A 664 5.85 -69.92 19.80
CA TYR A 664 5.81 -70.31 21.20
C TYR A 664 6.62 -69.34 22.08
N ALA A 665 6.08 -68.91 23.22
CA ALA A 665 6.86 -68.49 24.39
C ALA A 665 6.02 -68.73 25.65
N ASP A 666 6.25 -69.90 26.21
CA ASP A 666 5.79 -70.41 27.49
C ASP A 666 6.46 -69.66 28.64
N TYR A 667 5.69 -69.21 29.62
CA TYR A 667 6.06 -69.22 31.05
C TYR A 667 4.75 -69.09 31.85
N GLY A 668 4.35 -70.20 32.45
CA GLY A 668 3.07 -70.36 33.12
C GLY A 668 2.94 -69.72 34.49
N VAL A 669 1.72 -69.75 34.99
CA VAL A 669 1.40 -69.86 36.42
C VAL A 669 0.11 -70.67 36.52
N ALA A 670 0.19 -71.79 37.22
CA ALA A 670 -0.94 -72.61 37.62
C ALA A 670 -1.54 -72.07 38.93
N HIS A 671 -2.88 -72.03 39.01
CA HIS A 671 -3.72 -72.27 40.20
C HIS A 671 -5.17 -72.16 39.66
N GLY A 672 -6.06 -73.14 39.75
CA GLY A 672 -6.41 -73.92 40.93
C GLY A 672 -7.87 -73.58 41.27
N ARG A 673 -8.81 -74.32 40.69
CA ARG A 673 -10.26 -74.22 40.90
C ARG A 673 -10.66 -74.62 42.32
N SER A 674 -11.54 -73.83 42.94
CA SER A 674 -12.75 -74.20 43.72
C SER A 674 -13.36 -72.87 44.24
N SER A 675 -14.66 -72.65 44.43
CA SER A 675 -15.75 -73.52 44.82
C SER A 675 -17.13 -72.92 44.43
N SER A 676 -18.11 -73.80 44.17
CA SER A 676 -19.52 -73.82 44.63
C SER A 676 -20.35 -72.51 44.61
N GLN A 677 -21.47 -72.45 43.86
CA GLN A 677 -22.85 -72.77 44.30
C GLN A 677 -23.51 -71.48 44.88
N GLU A 678 -24.62 -70.92 44.41
CA GLU A 678 -25.95 -71.50 44.23
C GLU A 678 -26.88 -70.47 43.52
N SER A 679 -27.89 -70.97 42.80
CA SER A 679 -29.23 -70.38 42.52
C SER A 679 -29.36 -68.88 42.19
N GLY A 680 -29.83 -68.47 41.01
CA GLY A 680 -31.20 -68.68 40.48
C GLY A 680 -31.86 -67.29 40.37
N HIS A 681 -32.04 -66.72 39.17
CA HIS A 681 -33.31 -66.82 38.46
C HIS A 681 -33.10 -66.50 36.97
N TYR A 682 -33.49 -67.46 36.14
CA TYR A 682 -33.76 -67.29 34.72
C TYR A 682 -35.27 -67.05 34.51
N ASP A 683 -35.58 -66.61 33.29
CA ASP A 683 -36.83 -66.78 32.54
C ASP A 683 -37.85 -65.61 32.51
N HIS A 684 -38.39 -65.20 31.36
CA HIS A 684 -38.09 -65.51 29.95
C HIS A 684 -39.00 -64.66 29.02
N ARG A 685 -38.68 -64.71 27.72
CA ARG A 685 -39.44 -64.38 26.48
C ARG A 685 -39.37 -62.93 25.97
N ARG A 686 -38.65 -62.66 24.85
CA ARG A 686 -38.84 -63.07 23.42
C ARG A 686 -40.14 -62.50 22.84
N SER A 687 -40.24 -61.94 21.62
CA SER A 687 -39.37 -61.48 20.52
C SER A 687 -40.32 -61.39 19.31
N LEU A 688 -40.30 -60.32 18.51
CA LEU A 688 -40.82 -60.17 17.12
C LEU A 688 -40.91 -58.65 16.87
N SER A 689 -40.64 -58.02 15.73
CA SER A 689 -40.24 -58.39 14.37
C SER A 689 -39.77 -57.08 13.70
N LEU A 690 -38.86 -57.16 12.73
CA LEU A 690 -38.56 -56.07 11.80
C LEU A 690 -39.79 -55.65 10.98
N GLU A 691 -39.86 -54.36 10.61
CA GLU A 691 -39.70 -53.82 9.24
C GLU A 691 -40.41 -52.45 9.13
N GLY A 692 -39.89 -51.50 8.34
CA GLY A 692 -40.70 -50.40 7.80
C GLY A 692 -40.09 -49.01 7.92
N ARG A 693 -39.37 -48.60 6.86
CA ARG A 693 -38.87 -47.23 6.66
C ARG A 693 -39.76 -46.50 5.65
N LYS A 694 -39.92 -45.17 5.87
CA LYS A 694 -40.29 -44.06 4.94
C LYS A 694 -41.80 -43.78 4.70
N PRO A 695 -42.18 -42.63 4.11
CA PRO A 695 -41.67 -41.23 4.21
C PRO A 695 -42.82 -40.17 4.34
N THR A 696 -42.53 -38.90 4.62
CA THR A 696 -43.35 -37.76 4.09
C THR A 696 -42.57 -36.44 4.05
N THR A 697 -42.47 -35.86 2.86
CA THR A 697 -42.24 -34.43 2.55
C THR A 697 -43.61 -33.70 2.46
N PRO A 698 -43.70 -32.46 1.94
CA PRO A 698 -43.53 -31.15 2.58
C PRO A 698 -44.86 -30.33 2.66
N GLY A 699 -44.90 -29.17 3.32
CA GLY A 699 -46.09 -28.31 3.28
C GLY A 699 -45.97 -26.93 3.94
N PHE A 700 -46.32 -25.91 3.17
CA PHE A 700 -46.34 -24.46 3.43
C PHE A 700 -47.23 -24.00 4.60
N GLY A 701 -46.96 -22.77 5.10
CA GLY A 701 -48.02 -21.88 5.60
C GLY A 701 -47.65 -21.04 6.82
N MET A 702 -47.29 -19.76 6.61
CA MET A 702 -47.41 -18.71 7.63
C MET A 702 -48.40 -17.68 7.09
N ALA A 703 -49.52 -17.53 7.79
CA ALA A 703 -50.49 -16.47 7.59
C ALA A 703 -50.65 -15.70 8.92
N TYR A 704 -50.76 -14.38 8.73
CA TYR A 704 -51.10 -13.30 9.65
C TYR A 704 -49.96 -12.71 10.49
#